data_AF-A0A819RKN0-F1
#
_entry.id   AF-A0A819RKN0-F1
#
_cell.length_a   1.000
_cell.length_b   1.000
_cell.length_c   1.000
_cell.angle_alpha   90.00
_cell.angle_beta   90.00
_cell.angle_gamma   90.00
#
_symmetry.space_group_name_H-M   'P 1'
#
loop_
_entity.id
_entity.type
_entity.pdbx_description
1 polymer ?
#
loop_
_entity_poly.entity_id
_entity_poly.type
_entity_poly.pdbx_seq_one_letter_code
_entity_poly.pdbx_strand_id
1 'polypeptide(L)'
;MMLWFLLISFVTSVTSRSCVIHDQPSSKSVSDQIIELVTQGAFRGVTYNRLAALADTIGPRLCGNESLTLAVDWVRQAMIAEGLDNVHVEEVQIPHWVRGQEWAQLLEPRVSYLSMLGLGNSIGTGPNGITAPVLVVRSYHELNIRCAEAKDKIVVFNPQCNWHAQPIDCYGLVVLYRVGGASYAAECGAKAALVRSAASHSIDSPHTGDMHYFPLLPQIPVASLSVEHADMLDRFQQRNQSILISLYMEAQTLPDVVGFNLVAKVKGSTLPDETVLVSGHLDSWDVGQGAMDDGGGAMISWTVLSLLHALNVRARRTVRCVLWSCEEFGGIGAKQYFKAHKNEVSTMSIVMESDLGVFHPRGLQFLGSTEARQIIESISGQLKPINATQVAPGGGGTDIDPWTDHGVPGASLLNDNSDYFAYHHSRGDMMNVLNSTDVDLAAAVWAVHSASDEISFVTRIGWGAREPTSITNLTSKPLSFFVVHHAEDPPSCYDDESCIERVKEIQIFHQNTQGWVDIGYRFLVGENGICFIGNFNTSSPNEKALKAAHSWIKCGIERRYVTKDFYVITHRQSQRPGYTTCPGDTLFNVVRSWPQAYISHTTILTDNGQFLNKQILKIITSWKLTTTYIVLNILRFIGGSVFNPKQYRPLSYFDPRIISLKDKQKNGNESESRSIPAKIVVLSQALSSAVNLWKDIANSFKTSKSTPITRIIRLSSTHFDQRSTVLQTIDIAANKASEFINAIIIDYNLPLKGSFVLLGLTYSNDFSWDNIEYLYSSSMDGEISFTYII
;
A
#
# COMPACT_ATOMS: atom_id res chain seq x y z
N MET A 1 -51.14 -7.78 -39.38
CA MET A 1 -50.45 -6.68 -40.10
C MET A 1 -49.29 -6.25 -39.21
N MET A 2 -48.05 -6.66 -39.51
CA MET A 2 -47.10 -6.02 -40.46
C MET A 2 -46.44 -4.79 -39.82
N LEU A 3 -45.11 -4.60 -39.77
CA LEU A 3 -43.90 -5.34 -40.22
C LEU A 3 -42.75 -4.92 -39.25
N TRP A 4 -41.91 -5.81 -38.69
CA TRP A 4 -40.59 -6.30 -39.20
C TRP A 4 -39.50 -5.19 -39.36
N PHE A 5 -38.19 -5.36 -39.06
CA PHE A 5 -37.35 -6.43 -38.45
C PHE A 5 -35.91 -5.88 -38.16
N LEU A 6 -34.99 -6.78 -37.73
CA LEU A 6 -33.49 -6.78 -37.74
C LEU A 6 -32.81 -6.75 -36.33
N LEU A 7 -32.15 -7.82 -35.82
CA LEU A 7 -30.89 -8.55 -36.23
C LEU A 7 -29.62 -7.82 -35.72
N ILE A 8 -28.57 -8.41 -35.09
CA ILE A 8 -27.91 -9.75 -35.12
C ILE A 8 -27.17 -10.11 -33.79
N SER A 9 -26.86 -11.40 -33.59
CA SER A 9 -26.12 -12.05 -32.47
C SER A 9 -24.58 -11.88 -32.46
N PHE A 10 -23.91 -12.36 -31.38
CA PHE A 10 -22.57 -13.05 -31.28
C PHE A 10 -21.71 -12.62 -30.05
N VAL A 11 -21.41 -13.57 -29.12
CA VAL A 11 -20.07 -14.17 -28.81
C VAL A 11 -18.81 -13.24 -28.83
N THR A 12 -17.82 -13.24 -27.90
CA THR A 12 -17.55 -13.90 -26.59
C THR A 12 -16.44 -13.16 -25.79
N SER A 13 -16.20 -13.58 -24.52
CA SER A 13 -14.94 -13.56 -23.72
C SER A 13 -14.00 -12.33 -23.70
N VAL A 14 -13.85 -11.70 -22.52
CA VAL A 14 -12.55 -11.32 -21.86
C VAL A 14 -12.78 -11.32 -20.33
N THR A 15 -11.72 -11.62 -19.57
CA THR A 15 -11.67 -11.90 -18.13
C THR A 15 -11.90 -10.71 -17.19
N SER A 16 -12.19 -11.04 -15.93
CA SER A 16 -12.45 -10.13 -14.81
C SER A 16 -11.22 -9.40 -14.30
N ARG A 17 -11.37 -8.10 -14.02
CA ARG A 17 -10.57 -7.34 -13.05
C ARG A 17 -11.52 -6.84 -11.95
N SER A 18 -11.06 -6.46 -10.76
CA SER A 18 -11.93 -6.03 -9.60
C SER A 18 -11.86 -4.52 -9.26
N CYS A 19 -12.87 -3.98 -8.59
CA CYS A 19 -12.93 -2.59 -8.10
C CYS A 19 -13.29 -2.57 -6.61
N VAL A 20 -12.71 -1.64 -5.86
CA VAL A 20 -12.94 -1.47 -4.42
C VAL A 20 -12.92 0.01 -4.08
N ILE A 21 -13.94 0.55 -3.38
CA ILE A 21 -13.86 1.82 -2.61
C ILE A 21 -14.76 1.76 -1.35
N HIS A 22 -14.20 2.29 -0.25
CA HIS A 22 -14.71 2.36 1.13
C HIS A 22 -15.77 3.46 1.41
N ASP A 23 -16.37 3.44 2.60
CA ASP A 23 -17.56 4.20 3.00
C ASP A 23 -17.60 4.59 4.52
N GLN A 24 -18.29 5.69 4.87
CA GLN A 24 -18.65 6.15 6.24
C GLN A 24 -19.82 7.18 6.15
N PRO A 25 -20.58 7.53 7.23
CA PRO A 25 -20.42 7.18 8.67
C PRO A 25 -21.65 6.44 9.27
N SER A 26 -21.59 5.76 10.43
CA SER A 26 -20.63 5.88 11.54
C SER A 26 -20.32 4.54 12.23
N SER A 27 -19.18 3.93 11.89
CA SER A 27 -18.49 2.91 12.69
C SER A 27 -17.10 2.71 12.08
N LYS A 28 -16.03 2.86 12.86
CA LYS A 28 -14.64 2.73 12.38
C LYS A 28 -14.43 1.35 11.76
N SER A 29 -13.71 1.25 10.64
CA SER A 29 -13.42 -0.06 10.04
C SER A 29 -12.54 -0.91 10.98
N VAL A 30 -12.45 -2.23 10.75
CA VAL A 30 -11.55 -3.10 11.53
C VAL A 30 -10.11 -2.57 11.45
N SER A 31 -9.68 -2.13 10.27
CA SER A 31 -8.36 -1.54 10.05
C SER A 31 -8.16 -0.22 10.80
N ASP A 32 -9.17 0.66 10.83
CA ASP A 32 -9.12 1.89 11.64
C ASP A 32 -9.04 1.56 13.15
N GLN A 33 -9.75 0.53 13.62
CA GLN A 33 -9.74 0.08 15.01
C GLN A 33 -8.39 -0.54 15.40
N ILE A 34 -7.78 -1.35 14.53
CA ILE A 34 -6.42 -1.89 14.69
C ILE A 34 -5.42 -0.73 14.82
N ILE A 35 -5.43 0.20 13.86
CA ILE A 35 -4.53 1.37 13.84
C ILE A 35 -4.72 2.23 15.10
N GLU A 36 -5.96 2.48 15.51
CA GLU A 36 -6.25 3.23 16.74
C GLU A 36 -5.75 2.51 17.99
N LEU A 37 -5.96 1.19 18.12
CA LEU A 37 -5.54 0.43 19.29
C LEU A 37 -4.02 0.51 19.53
N VAL A 38 -3.21 0.39 18.47
CA VAL A 38 -1.75 0.40 18.57
C VAL A 38 -1.16 1.81 18.61
N THR A 39 -1.79 2.81 17.98
CA THR A 39 -1.25 4.20 17.99
C THR A 39 -1.72 5.04 19.17
N GLN A 40 -2.92 4.80 19.69
CA GLN A 40 -3.61 5.67 20.67
C GLN A 40 -4.33 4.90 21.79
N GLY A 41 -4.63 3.62 21.58
CA GLY A 41 -5.39 2.78 22.51
C GLY A 41 -4.54 1.88 23.40
N ALA A 42 -5.15 0.79 23.86
CA ALA A 42 -4.59 -0.10 24.87
C ALA A 42 -3.38 -0.95 24.39
N PHE A 43 -3.10 -1.00 23.09
CA PHE A 43 -1.98 -1.74 22.53
C PHE A 43 -0.73 -0.89 22.30
N ARG A 44 -0.80 0.43 22.52
CA ARG A 44 0.34 1.32 22.39
C ARG A 44 1.46 0.95 23.38
N GLY A 45 2.62 0.62 22.84
CA GLY A 45 3.80 0.13 23.54
C GLY A 45 3.77 -1.35 23.93
N VAL A 46 2.67 -2.07 23.70
CA VAL A 46 2.53 -3.46 24.17
C VAL A 46 3.48 -4.39 23.42
N THR A 47 3.61 -4.24 22.11
CA THR A 47 4.49 -5.10 21.30
C THR A 47 5.96 -4.84 21.64
N TYR A 48 6.35 -3.56 21.74
CA TYR A 48 7.70 -3.18 22.16
C TYR A 48 8.03 -3.65 23.58
N ASN A 49 7.10 -3.57 24.53
CA ASN A 49 7.34 -4.04 25.90
C ASN A 49 7.41 -5.57 26.01
N ARG A 50 6.68 -6.32 25.16
CA ARG A 50 6.84 -7.79 25.04
C ARG A 50 8.24 -8.13 24.52
N LEU A 51 8.67 -7.42 23.48
CA LEU A 51 10.02 -7.57 22.91
C LEU A 51 11.12 -7.22 23.92
N ALA A 52 10.99 -6.11 24.64
CA ALA A 52 11.89 -5.73 25.73
C ALA A 52 11.93 -6.81 26.82
N ALA A 53 10.77 -7.37 27.23
CA ALA A 53 10.75 -8.43 28.23
C ALA A 53 11.50 -9.69 27.76
N LEU A 54 11.35 -10.09 26.48
CA LEU A 54 12.10 -11.20 25.89
C LEU A 54 13.62 -10.90 25.85
N ALA A 55 13.99 -9.75 25.27
CA ALA A 55 15.37 -9.32 25.05
C ALA A 55 16.14 -9.04 26.35
N ASP A 56 15.52 -8.43 27.36
CA ASP A 56 16.18 -8.03 28.61
C ASP A 56 16.16 -9.15 29.67
N THR A 57 15.20 -10.08 29.62
CA THR A 57 15.08 -11.17 30.62
C THR A 57 15.73 -12.47 30.16
N ILE A 58 15.59 -12.82 28.88
CA ILE A 58 16.12 -14.08 28.31
C ILE A 58 17.37 -13.79 27.48
N GLY A 59 17.36 -12.70 26.70
CA GLY A 59 18.51 -12.29 25.90
C GLY A 59 18.73 -13.19 24.68
N PRO A 60 20.00 -13.48 24.33
CA PRO A 60 20.32 -14.21 23.12
C PRO A 60 19.97 -15.70 23.23
N ARG A 61 19.38 -16.23 22.17
CA ARG A 61 18.56 -17.46 22.22
C ARG A 61 18.87 -18.39 21.04
N LEU A 62 20.16 -18.68 20.91
CA LEU A 62 20.72 -19.57 19.88
C LEU A 62 20.08 -20.95 19.90
N CYS A 63 19.88 -21.47 18.68
CA CYS A 63 19.57 -22.86 18.40
C CYS A 63 20.35 -23.85 19.29
N GLY A 64 19.62 -24.77 19.93
CA GLY A 64 20.15 -25.82 20.78
C GLY A 64 20.41 -25.42 22.24
N ASN A 65 20.45 -24.11 22.56
CA ASN A 65 20.70 -23.63 23.92
C ASN A 65 19.41 -23.53 24.76
N GLU A 66 19.57 -23.62 26.08
CA GLU A 66 18.48 -23.51 27.06
C GLU A 66 17.69 -22.20 26.95
N SER A 67 18.33 -21.09 26.55
CA SER A 67 17.65 -19.80 26.37
C SER A 67 16.59 -19.80 25.28
N LEU A 68 16.74 -20.60 24.21
CA LEU A 68 15.69 -20.78 23.20
C LEU A 68 14.50 -21.56 23.77
N THR A 69 14.75 -22.62 24.53
CA THR A 69 13.69 -23.37 25.22
C THR A 69 12.92 -22.48 26.19
N LEU A 70 13.63 -21.65 26.98
CA LEU A 70 13.02 -20.66 27.88
C LEU A 70 12.20 -19.60 27.11
N ALA A 71 12.68 -19.14 25.95
CA ALA A 71 11.95 -18.19 25.10
C ALA A 71 10.63 -18.78 24.59
N VAL A 72 10.66 -19.98 24.02
CA VAL A 72 9.46 -20.70 23.55
C VAL A 72 8.47 -20.91 24.71
N ASP A 73 8.96 -21.34 25.88
CA ASP A 73 8.10 -21.55 27.05
C ASP A 73 7.49 -20.25 27.60
N TRP A 74 8.26 -19.16 27.62
CA TRP A 74 7.78 -17.86 28.07
C TRP A 74 6.69 -17.31 27.14
N VAL A 75 6.92 -17.29 25.83
CA VAL A 75 5.90 -16.83 24.86
C VAL A 75 4.65 -17.72 24.92
N ARG A 76 4.84 -19.05 24.98
CA ARG A 76 3.73 -20.01 25.10
C ARG A 76 2.86 -19.74 26.33
N GLN A 77 3.48 -19.57 27.49
CA GLN A 77 2.75 -19.28 28.73
C GLN A 77 2.05 -17.92 28.68
N ALA A 78 2.67 -16.91 28.09
CA ALA A 78 2.07 -15.58 27.95
C ALA A 78 0.88 -15.57 26.98
N MET A 79 0.97 -16.26 25.84
CA MET A 79 -0.15 -16.44 24.90
C MET A 79 -1.33 -17.19 25.55
N ILE A 80 -1.05 -18.23 26.36
CA ILE A 80 -2.09 -18.95 27.12
C ILE A 80 -2.74 -18.05 28.19
N ALA A 81 -1.94 -17.26 28.91
CA ALA A 81 -2.42 -16.34 29.93
C ALA A 81 -3.26 -15.18 29.35
N GLU A 82 -2.99 -14.78 28.10
CA GLU A 82 -3.81 -13.83 27.34
C GLU A 82 -5.15 -14.44 26.86
N GLY A 83 -5.31 -15.76 26.92
CA GLY A 83 -6.52 -16.46 26.48
C GLY A 83 -6.59 -16.68 24.96
N LEU A 84 -5.44 -16.77 24.29
CA LEU A 84 -5.38 -17.09 22.86
C LEU A 84 -5.73 -18.56 22.60
N ASP A 85 -6.40 -18.80 21.47
CA ASP A 85 -6.90 -20.11 21.07
C ASP A 85 -5.77 -21.01 20.51
N ASN A 86 -5.80 -22.29 20.88
CA ASN A 86 -4.96 -23.36 20.29
C ASN A 86 -3.45 -23.04 20.28
N VAL A 87 -2.92 -22.54 21.40
CA VAL A 87 -1.48 -22.37 21.64
C VAL A 87 -0.84 -23.71 21.95
N HIS A 88 0.15 -24.15 21.17
CA HIS A 88 0.83 -25.43 21.31
C HIS A 88 2.23 -25.39 20.66
N VAL A 89 3.06 -26.38 20.95
CA VAL A 89 4.41 -26.51 20.37
C VAL A 89 4.48 -27.75 19.50
N GLU A 90 5.35 -27.69 18.48
CA GLU A 90 5.67 -28.80 17.58
C GLU A 90 7.18 -29.09 17.63
N GLU A 91 7.54 -30.36 17.80
CA GLU A 91 8.94 -30.80 17.96
C GLU A 91 9.76 -30.61 16.67
N VAL A 92 10.99 -30.13 16.84
CA VAL A 92 11.99 -29.92 15.77
C VAL A 92 13.30 -30.57 16.23
N GLN A 93 13.95 -31.36 15.37
CA GLN A 93 15.33 -31.81 15.64
C GLN A 93 16.29 -30.69 15.24
N ILE A 94 17.11 -30.20 16.16
CA ILE A 94 17.92 -28.99 15.96
C ILE A 94 19.39 -29.19 16.34
N PRO A 95 20.33 -28.55 15.63
CA PRO A 95 21.75 -28.61 15.96
C PRO A 95 22.02 -27.92 17.31
N HIS A 96 23.13 -28.29 17.93
CA HIS A 96 23.59 -27.70 19.18
C HIS A 96 25.07 -27.31 19.04
N TRP A 97 25.34 -26.01 18.90
CA TRP A 97 26.70 -25.48 18.80
C TRP A 97 26.95 -24.47 19.92
N VAL A 98 28.11 -24.55 20.54
CA VAL A 98 28.52 -23.70 21.66
C VAL A 98 29.82 -22.99 21.31
N ARG A 99 29.79 -21.66 21.31
CA ARG A 99 30.94 -20.77 21.01
C ARG A 99 32.11 -20.89 21.98
N GLY A 100 31.82 -20.94 23.27
CA GLY A 100 32.82 -20.89 24.35
C GLY A 100 33.61 -19.58 24.40
N GLN A 101 34.79 -19.58 25.02
CA GLN A 101 35.71 -18.43 25.00
C GLN A 101 36.46 -18.33 23.67
N GLU A 102 36.66 -17.10 23.20
CA GLU A 102 37.35 -16.82 21.95
C GLU A 102 38.09 -15.47 21.98
N TRP A 103 39.26 -15.41 21.35
CA TRP A 103 40.02 -14.18 21.16
C TRP A 103 41.02 -14.30 20.02
N ALA A 104 41.35 -13.16 19.42
CA ALA A 104 42.43 -13.02 18.45
C ALA A 104 43.39 -11.91 18.90
N GLN A 105 44.68 -12.20 18.90
CA GLN A 105 45.73 -11.25 19.27
C GLN A 105 46.72 -11.08 18.12
N LEU A 106 46.87 -9.85 17.64
CA LEU A 106 47.96 -9.43 16.79
C LEU A 106 49.25 -9.43 17.62
N LEU A 107 50.30 -10.07 17.12
CA LEU A 107 51.63 -10.10 17.72
C LEU A 107 52.61 -9.23 16.91
N GLU A 108 52.52 -9.28 15.58
CA GLU A 108 53.29 -8.46 14.64
C GLU A 108 52.36 -7.73 13.67
N PRO A 109 52.65 -6.46 13.28
CA PRO A 109 53.84 -5.67 13.63
C PRO A 109 53.73 -4.93 14.98
N ARG A 110 52.64 -5.12 15.72
CA ARG A 110 52.43 -4.58 17.08
C ARG A 110 51.57 -5.55 17.89
N VAL A 111 51.74 -5.54 19.21
CA VAL A 111 50.86 -6.30 20.10
C VAL A 111 49.54 -5.55 20.31
N SER A 112 48.42 -6.18 19.97
CA SER A 112 47.06 -5.71 20.29
C SER A 112 46.02 -6.82 20.11
N TYR A 113 44.94 -6.79 20.87
CA TYR A 113 43.77 -7.62 20.54
C TYR A 113 43.11 -7.15 19.24
N LEU A 114 42.46 -8.09 18.55
CA LEU A 114 41.63 -7.85 17.39
C LEU A 114 40.19 -8.18 17.78
N SER A 115 39.27 -7.28 17.46
CA SER A 115 37.84 -7.47 17.70
C SER A 115 37.31 -8.52 16.73
N MET A 116 36.98 -9.68 17.29
CA MET A 116 36.61 -10.89 16.56
C MET A 116 35.33 -11.52 17.13
N LEU A 117 34.67 -12.33 16.33
CA LEU A 117 33.55 -13.17 16.75
C LEU A 117 33.52 -14.45 15.92
N GLY A 118 33.55 -15.64 16.55
CA GLY A 118 33.47 -16.93 15.86
C GLY A 118 32.26 -17.03 14.94
N LEU A 119 32.35 -17.79 13.85
CA LEU A 119 31.16 -18.10 13.04
C LEU A 119 30.43 -19.32 13.63
N GLY A 120 29.10 -19.34 13.52
CA GLY A 120 28.30 -20.49 13.93
C GLY A 120 28.73 -21.74 13.19
N ASN A 121 28.69 -22.90 13.83
CA ASN A 121 29.27 -24.17 13.33
C ASN A 121 30.81 -24.23 13.19
N SER A 122 31.57 -23.16 13.45
CA SER A 122 33.05 -23.26 13.46
C SER A 122 33.54 -24.27 14.51
N ILE A 123 34.58 -25.04 14.17
CA ILE A 123 35.36 -25.77 15.16
C ILE A 123 36.27 -24.83 15.98
N GLY A 124 36.61 -25.24 17.19
CA GLY A 124 37.59 -24.57 18.03
C GLY A 124 39.04 -24.84 17.62
N THR A 125 39.98 -24.03 18.12
CA THR A 125 41.42 -24.10 17.83
C THR A 125 42.15 -25.24 18.55
N GLY A 126 41.48 -25.91 19.49
CA GLY A 126 42.12 -26.79 20.46
C GLY A 126 42.88 -26.01 21.55
N PRO A 127 43.41 -26.72 22.57
CA PRO A 127 43.86 -26.11 23.83
C PRO A 127 45.10 -25.22 23.71
N ASN A 128 45.89 -25.36 22.65
CA ASN A 128 47.11 -24.58 22.42
C ASN A 128 46.89 -23.29 21.60
N GLY A 129 45.68 -23.08 21.06
CA GLY A 129 45.42 -22.06 20.05
C GLY A 129 46.16 -22.30 18.73
N ILE A 130 46.06 -21.34 17.81
CA ILE A 130 46.78 -21.29 16.53
C ILE A 130 47.53 -19.98 16.45
N THR A 131 48.87 -20.03 16.48
CA THR A 131 49.71 -18.87 16.15
C THR A 131 50.36 -19.09 14.80
N ALA A 132 50.05 -18.24 13.82
CA ALA A 132 50.55 -18.38 12.45
C ALA A 132 50.61 -17.03 11.70
N PRO A 133 51.45 -16.93 10.65
CA PRO A 133 51.48 -15.75 9.79
C PRO A 133 50.16 -15.57 9.04
N VAL A 134 49.86 -14.36 8.61
CA VAL A 134 48.62 -14.05 7.90
C VAL A 134 48.82 -13.93 6.39
N LEU A 135 47.82 -14.34 5.62
CA LEU A 135 47.63 -14.01 4.21
C LEU A 135 46.28 -13.32 4.04
N VAL A 136 46.26 -12.05 3.61
CA VAL A 136 45.01 -11.35 3.30
C VAL A 136 44.69 -11.51 1.81
N VAL A 137 43.44 -11.87 1.49
CA VAL A 137 42.92 -12.02 0.12
C VAL A 137 41.56 -11.34 -0.01
N ARG A 138 41.26 -10.80 -1.19
CA ARG A 138 40.01 -10.10 -1.48
C ARG A 138 38.98 -10.96 -2.20
N SER A 139 39.37 -12.14 -2.68
CA SER A 139 38.47 -13.07 -3.37
C SER A 139 38.97 -14.52 -3.36
N TYR A 140 38.06 -15.47 -3.64
CA TYR A 140 38.43 -16.86 -3.90
C TYR A 140 39.36 -17.01 -5.13
N HIS A 141 39.23 -16.13 -6.13
CA HIS A 141 40.13 -16.13 -7.28
C HIS A 141 41.56 -15.74 -6.88
N GLU A 142 41.73 -14.73 -6.02
CA GLU A 142 43.04 -14.37 -5.46
C GLU A 142 43.61 -15.50 -4.60
N LEU A 143 42.79 -16.10 -3.73
CA LEU A 143 43.21 -17.24 -2.91
C LEU A 143 43.70 -18.41 -3.78
N ASN A 144 43.00 -18.75 -4.86
CA ASN A 144 43.40 -19.83 -5.77
C ASN A 144 44.75 -19.52 -6.45
N ILE A 145 44.95 -18.29 -6.94
CA ILE A 145 46.26 -17.87 -7.51
C ILE A 145 47.38 -17.95 -6.45
N ARG A 146 47.08 -17.58 -5.20
CA ARG A 146 48.03 -17.50 -4.08
C ARG A 146 47.98 -18.73 -3.17
N CYS A 147 47.42 -19.84 -3.64
CA CYS A 147 47.10 -21.01 -2.81
C CYS A 147 48.35 -21.60 -2.13
N ALA A 148 49.49 -21.63 -2.82
CA ALA A 148 50.77 -22.04 -2.25
C ALA A 148 51.29 -21.10 -1.14
N GLU A 149 50.90 -19.83 -1.13
CA GLU A 149 51.23 -18.89 -0.04
C GLU A 149 50.34 -19.06 1.19
N ALA A 150 49.15 -19.65 1.06
CA ALA A 150 48.18 -19.80 2.16
C ALA A 150 48.52 -20.95 3.12
N LYS A 151 49.34 -21.90 2.67
CA LYS A 151 49.76 -23.05 3.45
C LYS A 151 50.39 -22.63 4.79
N ASP A 152 49.97 -23.30 5.86
CA ASP A 152 50.42 -23.08 7.24
C ASP A 152 50.11 -21.68 7.83
N LYS A 153 49.31 -20.86 7.15
CA LYS A 153 48.91 -19.49 7.56
C LYS A 153 47.46 -19.40 8.03
N ILE A 154 47.10 -18.23 8.58
CA ILE A 154 45.71 -17.79 8.73
C ILE A 154 45.32 -16.98 7.48
N VAL A 155 44.23 -17.36 6.80
CA VAL A 155 43.72 -16.63 5.63
C VAL A 155 42.67 -15.62 6.08
N VAL A 156 42.88 -14.33 5.79
CA VAL A 156 41.91 -13.27 6.04
C VAL A 156 41.21 -12.91 4.73
N PHE A 157 39.91 -13.16 4.63
CA PHE A 157 39.07 -12.71 3.54
C PHE A 157 38.60 -11.27 3.78
N ASN A 158 39.09 -10.32 2.98
CA ASN A 158 38.70 -8.91 3.02
C ASN A 158 38.09 -8.42 1.69
N PRO A 159 36.93 -8.97 1.27
CA PRO A 159 36.23 -8.52 0.06
C PRO A 159 35.88 -7.03 0.15
N GLN A 160 36.03 -6.33 -0.97
CA GLN A 160 35.81 -4.89 -1.08
C GLN A 160 34.49 -4.61 -1.80
N CYS A 161 33.62 -3.81 -1.21
CA CYS A 161 32.30 -3.48 -1.74
C CYS A 161 31.81 -2.10 -1.25
N ASN A 162 30.97 -1.43 -2.06
CA ASN A 162 30.43 -0.11 -1.72
C ASN A 162 29.13 -0.24 -0.91
N TRP A 163 29.26 -0.47 0.40
CA TRP A 163 28.14 -0.65 1.32
C TRP A 163 27.15 0.53 1.36
N HIS A 164 27.57 1.75 1.03
CA HIS A 164 26.67 2.91 0.95
C HIS A 164 25.79 2.86 -0.32
N ALA A 165 26.32 2.36 -1.44
CA ALA A 165 25.57 2.30 -2.69
C ALA A 165 24.76 1.00 -2.87
N GLN A 166 25.25 -0.11 -2.31
CA GLN A 166 24.75 -1.46 -2.59
C GLN A 166 24.78 -2.36 -1.33
N PRO A 167 24.14 -1.98 -0.21
CA PRO A 167 24.26 -2.72 1.06
C PRO A 167 23.83 -4.19 0.96
N ILE A 168 22.77 -4.49 0.20
CA ILE A 168 22.26 -5.85 0.00
C ILE A 168 23.25 -6.69 -0.83
N ASP A 169 23.73 -6.18 -1.96
CA ASP A 169 24.71 -6.88 -2.79
C ASP A 169 26.03 -7.11 -2.02
N CYS A 170 26.44 -6.13 -1.20
CA CYS A 170 27.61 -6.25 -0.35
C CYS A 170 27.42 -7.30 0.76
N TYR A 171 26.24 -7.36 1.39
CA TYR A 171 25.91 -8.41 2.35
C TYR A 171 26.02 -9.79 1.68
N GLY A 172 25.33 -9.99 0.54
CA GLY A 172 25.42 -11.22 -0.24
C GLY A 172 26.86 -11.61 -0.62
N LEU A 173 27.68 -10.65 -1.05
CA LEU A 173 29.10 -10.89 -1.37
C LEU A 173 29.92 -11.35 -0.15
N VAL A 174 29.74 -10.72 1.02
CA VAL A 174 30.51 -11.09 2.22
C VAL A 174 30.03 -12.42 2.80
N VAL A 175 28.72 -12.70 2.73
CA VAL A 175 28.13 -13.98 3.16
C VAL A 175 28.78 -15.17 2.45
N LEU A 176 29.18 -15.06 1.17
CA LEU A 176 29.92 -16.13 0.48
C LEU A 176 31.20 -16.55 1.22
N TYR A 177 31.92 -15.60 1.84
CA TYR A 177 33.14 -15.85 2.60
C TYR A 177 32.85 -16.28 4.04
N ARG A 178 31.77 -15.76 4.65
CA ARG A 178 31.25 -16.25 5.93
C ARG A 178 30.98 -17.76 5.83
N VAL A 179 30.18 -18.14 4.84
CA VAL A 179 29.62 -19.48 4.70
C VAL A 179 30.66 -20.51 4.24
N GLY A 180 31.45 -20.20 3.21
CA GLY A 180 32.39 -21.16 2.59
C GLY A 180 33.87 -20.94 2.90
N GLY A 181 34.25 -19.80 3.51
CA GLY A 181 35.64 -19.33 3.54
C GLY A 181 36.61 -20.27 4.21
N ALA A 182 36.19 -20.93 5.30
CA ALA A 182 37.01 -21.93 6.00
C ALA A 182 37.39 -23.10 5.08
N SER A 183 36.42 -23.64 4.34
CA SER A 183 36.61 -24.76 3.41
C SER A 183 37.59 -24.40 2.28
N TYR A 184 37.40 -23.24 1.64
CA TYR A 184 38.31 -22.78 0.58
C TYR A 184 39.73 -22.46 1.08
N ALA A 185 39.88 -21.93 2.31
CA ALA A 185 41.19 -21.73 2.91
C ALA A 185 41.87 -23.06 3.27
N ALA A 186 41.10 -24.05 3.76
CA ALA A 186 41.59 -25.38 4.10
C ALA A 186 42.08 -26.17 2.87
N GLU A 187 41.45 -25.99 1.70
CA GLU A 187 41.90 -26.56 0.42
C GLU A 187 43.35 -26.15 0.08
N CYS A 188 43.72 -24.91 0.41
CA CYS A 188 45.08 -24.39 0.25
C CYS A 188 46.02 -24.67 1.45
N GLY A 189 45.60 -25.49 2.41
CA GLY A 189 46.39 -25.86 3.59
C GLY A 189 46.55 -24.76 4.63
N ALA A 190 45.62 -23.79 4.69
CA ALA A 190 45.56 -22.84 5.79
C ALA A 190 45.24 -23.54 7.13
N LYS A 191 45.61 -22.91 8.25
CA LYS A 191 45.34 -23.41 9.60
C LYS A 191 44.05 -22.88 10.22
N ALA A 192 43.65 -21.68 9.83
CA ALA A 192 42.38 -21.06 10.20
C ALA A 192 42.00 -20.02 9.13
N ALA A 193 40.73 -19.61 9.13
CA ALA A 193 40.23 -18.51 8.33
C ALA A 193 39.74 -17.36 9.22
N LEU A 194 39.81 -16.14 8.73
CA LEU A 194 39.20 -14.96 9.32
C LEU A 194 38.45 -14.21 8.22
N VAL A 195 37.27 -13.65 8.51
CA VAL A 195 36.41 -13.02 7.50
C VAL A 195 36.08 -11.59 7.92
N ARG A 196 36.21 -10.62 7.01
CA ARG A 196 35.67 -9.26 7.23
C ARG A 196 34.17 -9.37 7.53
N SER A 197 33.72 -8.76 8.62
CA SER A 197 32.29 -8.77 8.99
C SER A 197 31.39 -8.27 7.87
N ALA A 198 30.19 -8.86 7.77
CA ALA A 198 29.15 -8.51 6.80
C ALA A 198 28.37 -7.25 7.25
N ALA A 199 29.11 -6.18 7.53
CA ALA A 199 28.60 -4.96 8.13
C ALA A 199 28.55 -3.78 7.15
N SER A 200 27.42 -3.06 7.11
CA SER A 200 27.23 -1.82 6.32
C SER A 200 27.89 -0.61 6.99
N HIS A 201 27.87 -0.58 8.31
CA HIS A 201 28.63 0.32 9.17
C HIS A 201 29.26 -0.49 10.30
N SER A 202 30.43 -0.08 10.79
CA SER A 202 31.12 -0.72 11.90
C SER A 202 31.69 0.36 12.81
N ILE A 203 31.67 0.09 14.12
CA ILE A 203 32.44 0.80 15.15
C ILE A 203 33.16 -0.29 15.96
N ASP A 204 34.15 -0.89 15.31
CA ASP A 204 34.89 -2.06 15.77
C ASP A 204 34.01 -3.28 16.13
N SER A 205 32.89 -3.45 15.42
CA SER A 205 31.90 -4.51 15.67
C SER A 205 32.18 -5.74 14.78
N PRO A 206 32.43 -6.93 15.36
CA PRO A 206 32.47 -8.19 14.62
C PRO A 206 31.08 -8.85 14.57
N HIS A 207 30.72 -9.43 13.42
CA HIS A 207 29.41 -10.02 13.13
C HIS A 207 29.53 -11.54 12.88
N THR A 208 28.68 -12.35 13.51
CA THR A 208 28.64 -13.82 13.35
C THR A 208 27.71 -14.22 12.19
N GLY A 209 27.26 -15.45 12.18
CA GLY A 209 26.38 -16.06 11.18
C GLY A 209 26.81 -17.48 10.88
N ASP A 210 25.92 -18.25 10.27
CA ASP A 210 26.20 -19.64 9.93
C ASP A 210 27.34 -19.79 8.91
N MET A 211 28.05 -20.91 9.02
CA MET A 211 28.96 -21.43 8.01
C MET A 211 28.87 -22.95 7.91
N HIS A 212 29.32 -23.50 6.78
CA HIS A 212 29.35 -24.95 6.60
C HIS A 212 30.68 -25.46 6.03
N TYR A 213 31.13 -26.58 6.58
CA TYR A 213 32.30 -27.30 6.06
C TYR A 213 31.93 -28.15 4.86
N PHE A 214 32.76 -28.11 3.81
CA PHE A 214 32.61 -29.01 2.68
C PHE A 214 33.08 -30.43 3.08
N PRO A 215 32.25 -31.49 2.94
CA PRO A 215 32.49 -32.79 3.58
C PRO A 215 33.80 -33.53 3.23
N LEU A 216 34.51 -33.11 2.17
CA LEU A 216 35.75 -33.73 1.70
C LEU A 216 37.01 -32.91 2.03
N LEU A 217 36.86 -31.74 2.66
CA LEU A 217 37.97 -30.84 3.00
C LEU A 217 38.24 -30.83 4.52
N PRO A 218 39.48 -30.55 4.96
CA PRO A 218 39.79 -30.40 6.37
C PRO A 218 38.94 -29.28 7.01
N GLN A 219 38.41 -29.54 8.20
CA GLN A 219 37.78 -28.48 9.00
C GLN A 219 38.88 -27.64 9.66
N ILE A 220 38.73 -26.32 9.59
CA ILE A 220 39.63 -25.35 10.25
C ILE A 220 38.80 -24.29 11.00
N PRO A 221 39.30 -23.73 12.12
CA PRO A 221 38.60 -22.68 12.85
C PRO A 221 38.36 -21.44 11.98
N VAL A 222 37.22 -20.79 12.16
CA VAL A 222 36.85 -19.56 11.46
C VAL A 222 36.07 -18.58 12.32
N ALA A 223 36.50 -17.32 12.29
CA ALA A 223 35.84 -16.19 12.95
C ALA A 223 35.73 -15.00 12.01
N SER A 224 34.81 -14.08 12.30
CA SER A 224 34.83 -12.75 11.71
C SER A 224 35.78 -11.82 12.45
N LEU A 225 36.24 -10.78 11.75
CA LEU A 225 36.89 -9.59 12.31
C LEU A 225 36.00 -8.38 12.07
N SER A 226 36.11 -7.36 12.92
CA SER A 226 35.58 -6.03 12.59
C SER A 226 36.18 -5.51 11.28
N VAL A 227 35.44 -4.65 10.59
CA VAL A 227 35.84 -4.08 9.29
C VAL A 227 37.19 -3.37 9.40
N GLU A 228 37.37 -2.62 10.48
CA GLU A 228 38.55 -1.82 10.79
C GLU A 228 39.80 -2.68 10.97
N HIS A 229 39.66 -3.83 11.64
CA HIS A 229 40.75 -4.79 11.80
C HIS A 229 41.06 -5.52 10.49
N ALA A 230 40.06 -5.97 9.72
CA ALA A 230 40.29 -6.59 8.41
C ALA A 230 41.04 -5.65 7.45
N ASP A 231 40.60 -4.40 7.34
CA ASP A 231 41.25 -3.38 6.51
C ASP A 231 42.63 -2.96 7.06
N MET A 232 42.84 -2.99 8.38
CA MET A 232 44.17 -2.78 8.97
C MET A 232 45.15 -3.87 8.55
N LEU A 233 44.74 -5.14 8.54
CA LEU A 233 45.58 -6.25 8.11
C LEU A 233 45.92 -6.16 6.61
N ASP A 234 44.95 -5.81 5.75
CA ASP A 234 45.21 -5.54 4.32
C ASP A 234 46.25 -4.41 4.16
N ARG A 235 46.08 -3.30 4.89
CA ARG A 235 47.06 -2.19 4.91
C ARG A 235 48.46 -2.61 5.41
N PHE A 236 48.58 -3.56 6.33
CA PHE A 236 49.89 -4.12 6.73
C PHE A 236 50.51 -4.95 5.61
N GLN A 237 49.72 -5.81 4.96
CA GLN A 237 50.19 -6.64 3.84
C GLN A 237 50.66 -5.78 2.65
N GLN A 238 49.91 -4.74 2.30
CA GLN A 238 50.28 -3.78 1.23
C GLN A 238 51.61 -3.04 1.49
N ARG A 239 52.04 -2.93 2.76
CA ARG A 239 53.34 -2.37 3.16
C ARG A 239 54.45 -3.42 3.31
N ASN A 240 54.19 -4.67 2.91
CA ASN A 240 55.10 -5.82 3.09
C ASN A 240 55.53 -6.00 4.56
N GLN A 241 54.65 -5.67 5.52
CA GLN A 241 54.94 -5.88 6.94
C GLN A 241 54.61 -7.33 7.32
N SER A 242 55.41 -7.92 8.21
CA SER A 242 55.05 -9.20 8.82
C SER A 242 53.78 -9.03 9.66
N ILE A 243 52.89 -10.02 9.55
CA ILE A 243 51.64 -10.09 10.30
C ILE A 243 51.58 -11.47 10.94
N LEU A 244 51.55 -11.50 12.26
CA LEU A 244 51.47 -12.71 13.06
C LEU A 244 50.27 -12.59 13.99
N ILE A 245 49.35 -13.55 13.95
CA ILE A 245 48.17 -13.60 14.82
C ILE A 245 48.23 -14.88 15.66
N SER A 246 47.88 -14.75 16.93
CA SER A 246 47.47 -15.86 17.80
C SER A 246 45.94 -15.86 17.92
N LEU A 247 45.31 -16.96 17.53
CA LEU A 247 43.86 -17.18 17.56
C LEU A 247 43.55 -18.30 18.57
N TYR A 248 42.51 -18.10 19.38
CA TYR A 248 41.99 -19.10 20.29
C TYR A 248 40.45 -19.11 20.21
N MET A 249 39.87 -20.32 20.11
CA MET A 249 38.42 -20.54 20.10
C MET A 249 38.13 -21.88 20.78
N GLU A 250 37.17 -21.90 21.71
CA GLU A 250 36.68 -23.13 22.38
C GLU A 250 35.53 -23.81 21.62
N ALA A 251 35.10 -23.24 20.50
CA ALA A 251 33.88 -23.61 19.78
C ALA A 251 33.73 -25.13 19.52
N GLN A 252 32.54 -25.65 19.79
CA GLN A 252 32.24 -27.08 19.67
C GLN A 252 30.81 -27.34 19.22
N THR A 253 30.64 -28.33 18.34
CA THR A 253 29.34 -28.93 18.03
C THR A 253 29.08 -30.07 19.02
N LEU A 254 27.94 -30.02 19.69
CA LEU A 254 27.41 -31.04 20.58
C LEU A 254 26.35 -31.88 19.82
N PRO A 255 25.89 -33.02 20.36
CA PRO A 255 24.81 -33.78 19.74
C PRO A 255 23.53 -32.94 19.60
N ASP A 256 22.83 -33.11 18.48
CA ASP A 256 21.52 -32.52 18.20
C ASP A 256 20.54 -32.73 19.36
N VAL A 257 19.67 -31.75 19.57
CA VAL A 257 18.66 -31.75 20.64
C VAL A 257 17.25 -31.54 20.07
N VAL A 258 16.23 -31.76 20.91
CA VAL A 258 14.84 -31.48 20.55
C VAL A 258 14.50 -30.03 20.92
N GLY A 259 14.20 -29.23 19.91
CA GLY A 259 13.62 -27.89 20.02
C GLY A 259 12.16 -27.86 19.61
N PHE A 260 11.59 -26.65 19.51
CA PHE A 260 10.15 -26.48 19.33
C PHE A 260 9.80 -25.25 18.49
N ASN A 261 8.98 -25.42 17.46
CA ASN A 261 8.22 -24.29 16.89
C ASN A 261 7.02 -24.01 17.80
N LEU A 262 6.65 -22.73 17.97
CA LEU A 262 5.44 -22.33 18.73
C LEU A 262 4.32 -21.95 17.76
N VAL A 263 3.15 -22.56 17.90
CA VAL A 263 1.99 -22.37 17.01
C VAL A 263 0.76 -21.93 17.80
N ALA A 264 0.12 -20.86 17.36
CA ALA A 264 -1.17 -20.37 17.87
C ALA A 264 -2.11 -20.02 16.71
N LYS A 265 -3.43 -20.12 16.87
CA LYS A 265 -4.35 -19.75 15.77
C LYS A 265 -5.71 -19.24 16.23
N VAL A 266 -6.17 -18.18 15.58
CA VAL A 266 -7.55 -17.70 15.63
C VAL A 266 -8.33 -18.33 14.48
N LYS A 267 -9.32 -19.18 14.80
CA LYS A 267 -10.14 -19.86 13.78
C LYS A 267 -10.97 -18.85 12.98
N GLY A 268 -10.97 -19.03 11.66
CA GLY A 268 -11.75 -18.20 10.73
C GLY A 268 -13.26 -18.36 10.86
N SER A 269 -14.00 -17.38 10.34
CA SER A 269 -15.47 -17.36 10.34
C SER A 269 -16.09 -18.08 9.15
N THR A 270 -15.92 -17.55 7.93
CA THR A 270 -16.58 -18.07 6.70
C THR A 270 -15.76 -19.11 5.93
N LEU A 271 -14.43 -19.06 6.04
CA LEU A 271 -13.46 -19.93 5.36
C LEU A 271 -12.47 -20.51 6.39
N PRO A 272 -12.95 -21.24 7.42
CA PRO A 272 -12.12 -21.66 8.55
C PRO A 272 -10.98 -22.61 8.17
N ASP A 273 -11.09 -23.32 7.05
CA ASP A 273 -10.10 -24.29 6.59
C ASP A 273 -9.00 -23.65 5.72
N GLU A 274 -9.21 -22.42 5.24
CA GLU A 274 -8.16 -21.60 4.60
C GLU A 274 -7.35 -20.86 5.68
N THR A 275 -6.02 -20.82 5.50
CA THR A 275 -5.08 -20.23 6.48
C THR A 275 -4.36 -19.00 5.90
N VAL A 276 -4.28 -17.94 6.70
CA VAL A 276 -3.29 -16.86 6.60
C VAL A 276 -2.25 -17.11 7.68
N LEU A 277 -0.98 -17.27 7.30
CA LEU A 277 0.12 -17.49 8.24
C LEU A 277 0.91 -16.21 8.45
N VAL A 278 1.20 -15.89 9.72
CA VAL A 278 2.09 -14.81 10.14
C VAL A 278 3.23 -15.37 11.01
N SER A 279 4.46 -14.97 10.71
CA SER A 279 5.65 -15.51 11.37
C SER A 279 6.80 -14.52 11.55
N GLY A 280 7.71 -14.96 12.42
CA GLY A 280 9.06 -14.48 12.66
C GLY A 280 9.77 -15.54 13.52
N HIS A 281 11.09 -15.54 13.59
CA HIS A 281 11.82 -16.59 14.31
C HIS A 281 12.07 -16.23 15.79
N LEU A 282 12.07 -17.24 16.65
CA LEU A 282 12.28 -17.10 18.08
C LEU A 282 13.72 -17.32 18.51
N ASP A 283 14.58 -17.89 17.68
CA ASP A 283 16.01 -17.90 17.95
C ASP A 283 16.69 -16.56 17.61
N SER A 284 17.98 -16.50 17.86
CA SER A 284 18.90 -15.43 17.48
C SER A 284 20.32 -15.95 17.62
N TRP A 285 21.32 -15.28 17.09
CA TRP A 285 22.70 -15.53 17.51
C TRP A 285 22.90 -15.42 19.04
N ASP A 286 23.94 -16.06 19.54
CA ASP A 286 24.36 -16.05 20.94
C ASP A 286 25.05 -14.73 21.39
N VAL A 287 24.86 -13.65 20.61
CA VAL A 287 25.37 -12.30 20.89
C VAL A 287 24.26 -11.26 20.77
N GLY A 288 24.41 -10.14 21.47
CA GLY A 288 23.37 -9.12 21.54
C GLY A 288 22.16 -9.65 22.32
N GLN A 289 20.96 -9.36 21.84
CA GLN A 289 19.69 -9.78 22.42
C GLN A 289 18.71 -10.38 21.38
N GLY A 290 19.06 -10.43 20.09
CA GLY A 290 18.11 -10.84 19.04
C GLY A 290 16.89 -9.91 18.99
N ALA A 291 17.08 -8.59 19.11
CA ALA A 291 15.98 -7.64 19.32
C ALA A 291 15.28 -7.33 18.00
N MET A 292 16.04 -7.00 16.96
CA MET A 292 15.50 -6.84 15.60
C MET A 292 15.58 -8.13 14.76
N ASP A 293 16.28 -9.16 15.26
CA ASP A 293 16.74 -10.32 14.50
C ASP A 293 16.50 -11.61 15.34
N ASP A 294 15.31 -12.21 15.36
CA ASP A 294 14.01 -11.69 14.90
C ASP A 294 12.97 -11.62 16.04
N GLY A 295 13.39 -11.12 17.21
CA GLY A 295 12.45 -10.82 18.29
C GLY A 295 11.32 -9.88 17.82
N GLY A 296 11.65 -8.94 16.93
CA GLY A 296 10.71 -8.03 16.28
C GLY A 296 9.58 -8.72 15.54
N GLY A 297 9.91 -9.49 14.50
CA GLY A 297 8.96 -10.21 13.66
C GLY A 297 8.13 -11.23 14.44
N ALA A 298 8.76 -11.92 15.39
CA ALA A 298 8.06 -12.83 16.29
C ALA A 298 7.01 -12.10 17.16
N MET A 299 7.36 -10.95 17.75
CA MET A 299 6.43 -10.21 18.62
C MET A 299 5.30 -9.52 17.83
N ILE A 300 5.54 -8.98 16.63
CA ILE A 300 4.44 -8.43 15.82
C ILE A 300 3.47 -9.53 15.37
N SER A 301 3.97 -10.73 15.08
CA SER A 301 3.16 -11.90 14.68
C SER A 301 2.26 -12.40 15.80
N TRP A 302 2.75 -12.42 17.05
CA TRP A 302 1.89 -12.62 18.23
C TRP A 302 0.85 -11.50 18.36
N THR A 303 1.26 -10.23 18.28
CA THR A 303 0.34 -9.09 18.44
C THR A 303 -0.85 -9.12 17.46
N VAL A 304 -0.72 -9.69 16.26
CA VAL A 304 -1.87 -9.92 15.35
C VAL A 304 -2.99 -10.71 16.04
N LEU A 305 -2.67 -11.82 16.70
CA LEU A 305 -3.67 -12.65 17.39
C LEU A 305 -4.26 -11.91 18.60
N SER A 306 -3.42 -11.18 19.35
CA SER A 306 -3.85 -10.35 20.48
C SER A 306 -4.83 -9.25 20.07
N LEU A 307 -4.58 -8.56 18.95
CA LEU A 307 -5.46 -7.51 18.41
C LEU A 307 -6.81 -8.09 17.94
N LEU A 308 -6.78 -9.23 17.22
CA LEU A 308 -8.00 -9.93 16.81
C LEU A 308 -8.84 -10.38 18.00
N HIS A 309 -8.19 -10.93 19.04
CA HIS A 309 -8.84 -11.32 20.29
C HIS A 309 -9.46 -10.10 21.01
N ALA A 310 -8.69 -9.03 21.21
CA ALA A 310 -9.15 -7.84 21.93
C ALA A 310 -10.28 -7.07 21.22
N LEU A 311 -10.29 -7.08 19.88
CA LEU A 311 -11.39 -6.52 19.08
C LEU A 311 -12.60 -7.47 18.97
N ASN A 312 -12.48 -8.71 19.45
CA ASN A 312 -13.45 -9.79 19.22
C ASN A 312 -13.78 -9.98 17.73
N VAL A 313 -12.75 -9.85 16.87
CA VAL A 313 -12.85 -9.99 15.42
C VAL A 313 -12.44 -11.41 15.02
N ARG A 314 -13.29 -12.06 14.20
CA ARG A 314 -12.97 -13.33 13.54
C ARG A 314 -12.89 -13.10 12.04
N ALA A 315 -11.67 -12.93 11.54
CA ALA A 315 -11.38 -12.84 10.12
C ALA A 315 -12.02 -14.02 9.36
N ARG A 316 -12.27 -13.85 8.05
CA ARG A 316 -12.88 -14.91 7.23
C ARG A 316 -12.09 -16.21 7.25
N ARG A 317 -10.76 -16.11 7.19
CA ARG A 317 -9.80 -17.22 7.21
C ARG A 317 -9.25 -17.45 8.60
N THR A 318 -8.73 -18.65 8.85
CA THR A 318 -7.95 -18.91 10.06
C THR A 318 -6.64 -18.13 10.00
N VAL A 319 -6.34 -17.34 11.03
CA VAL A 319 -5.05 -16.66 11.16
C VAL A 319 -4.17 -17.51 12.08
N ARG A 320 -3.07 -18.02 11.56
CA ARG A 320 -2.10 -18.87 12.26
C ARG A 320 -0.83 -18.08 12.50
N CYS A 321 -0.46 -17.89 13.77
CA CYS A 321 0.87 -17.44 14.12
C CYS A 321 1.76 -18.67 14.27
N VAL A 322 2.92 -18.68 13.61
CA VAL A 322 3.99 -19.64 13.87
C VAL A 322 5.26 -18.89 14.17
N LEU A 323 5.91 -19.24 15.28
CA LEU A 323 7.21 -18.71 15.67
C LEU A 323 8.23 -19.82 15.54
N TRP A 324 9.21 -19.62 14.66
CA TRP A 324 10.16 -20.65 14.23
C TRP A 324 11.29 -20.84 15.24
N SER A 325 11.88 -22.04 15.26
CA SER A 325 13.15 -22.31 15.93
C SER A 325 14.23 -22.66 14.90
N CYS A 326 15.42 -22.11 15.08
CA CYS A 326 16.61 -22.37 14.28
C CYS A 326 16.47 -21.85 12.84
N GLU A 327 15.99 -20.62 12.66
CA GLU A 327 16.19 -19.87 11.41
C GLU A 327 17.68 -19.69 11.16
N GLU A 328 18.42 -19.30 12.20
CA GLU A 328 19.81 -18.80 12.10
C GLU A 328 20.79 -19.84 11.51
N PHE A 329 20.39 -21.11 11.53
CA PHE A 329 21.08 -22.26 10.93
C PHE A 329 20.45 -22.70 9.59
N GLY A 330 19.83 -21.76 8.89
CA GLY A 330 19.14 -21.93 7.62
C GLY A 330 17.74 -22.55 7.72
N GLY A 331 16.83 -21.98 8.50
CA GLY A 331 15.39 -22.30 8.49
C GLY A 331 15.03 -23.73 8.89
N ILE A 332 15.72 -24.31 9.88
CA ILE A 332 15.59 -25.73 10.25
C ILE A 332 14.19 -26.05 10.80
N GLY A 333 13.64 -25.16 11.63
CA GLY A 333 12.29 -25.27 12.19
C GLY A 333 11.22 -25.25 11.12
N ALA A 334 11.25 -24.27 10.21
CA ALA A 334 10.23 -24.17 9.17
C ALA A 334 10.37 -25.23 8.08
N LYS A 335 11.57 -25.68 7.74
CA LYS A 335 11.77 -26.83 6.83
C LYS A 335 11.14 -28.12 7.39
N GLN A 336 11.23 -28.34 8.69
CA GLN A 336 10.57 -29.49 9.35
C GLN A 336 9.05 -29.29 9.45
N TYR A 337 8.59 -28.09 9.79
CA TYR A 337 7.17 -27.73 9.79
C TYR A 337 6.53 -27.92 8.41
N PHE A 338 7.13 -27.36 7.36
CA PHE A 338 6.67 -27.54 5.98
C PHE A 338 6.61 -29.03 5.61
N LYS A 339 7.63 -29.83 5.96
CA LYS A 339 7.61 -31.28 5.70
C LYS A 339 6.41 -31.99 6.34
N ALA A 340 5.97 -31.57 7.53
CA ALA A 340 4.79 -32.09 8.21
C ALA A 340 3.47 -31.54 7.61
N HIS A 341 3.43 -30.25 7.28
CA HIS A 341 2.21 -29.52 6.88
C HIS A 341 2.03 -29.31 5.37
N LYS A 342 2.94 -29.77 4.50
CA LYS A 342 2.88 -29.59 3.03
C LYS A 342 1.57 -30.02 2.35
N ASN A 343 0.76 -30.86 2.99
CA ASN A 343 -0.57 -31.22 2.49
C ASN A 343 -1.58 -30.06 2.57
N GLU A 344 -1.27 -29.00 3.32
CA GLU A 344 -2.05 -27.78 3.49
C GLU A 344 -1.71 -26.71 2.42
N VAL A 345 -0.77 -26.95 1.50
CA VAL A 345 -0.38 -25.97 0.46
C VAL A 345 -1.57 -25.43 -0.32
N SER A 346 -2.57 -26.26 -0.65
CA SER A 346 -3.78 -25.83 -1.35
C SER A 346 -4.78 -25.01 -0.51
N THR A 347 -4.58 -24.94 0.81
CA THR A 347 -5.41 -24.16 1.75
C THR A 347 -4.67 -22.99 2.39
N MET A 348 -3.35 -22.86 2.17
CA MET A 348 -2.60 -21.65 2.51
C MET A 348 -2.93 -20.54 1.51
N SER A 349 -3.47 -19.42 2.00
CA SER A 349 -3.82 -18.26 1.19
C SER A 349 -2.65 -17.28 1.02
N ILE A 350 -1.85 -17.12 2.07
CA ILE A 350 -0.61 -16.35 2.10
C ILE A 350 0.21 -16.78 3.32
N VAL A 351 1.53 -16.80 3.18
CA VAL A 351 2.51 -16.91 4.27
C VAL A 351 3.25 -15.59 4.40
N MET A 352 3.47 -15.10 5.63
CA MET A 352 4.01 -13.76 5.87
C MET A 352 5.11 -13.79 6.94
N GLU A 353 6.27 -13.21 6.65
CA GLU A 353 7.47 -13.23 7.51
C GLU A 353 8.08 -11.83 7.71
N SER A 354 8.56 -11.49 8.91
CA SER A 354 9.10 -10.15 9.21
C SER A 354 10.57 -10.15 9.64
N ASP A 355 11.39 -10.92 8.93
CA ASP A 355 12.79 -11.24 9.21
C ASP A 355 13.84 -10.22 8.70
N LEU A 356 13.49 -8.92 8.70
CA LEU A 356 14.43 -7.83 8.35
C LEU A 356 14.20 -6.62 9.25
N GLY A 357 14.05 -6.91 10.55
CA GLY A 357 13.71 -5.96 11.59
C GLY A 357 12.28 -5.40 11.51
N VAL A 358 11.95 -4.55 12.49
CA VAL A 358 10.63 -3.92 12.66
C VAL A 358 10.77 -2.40 12.80
N PHE A 359 11.55 -1.81 11.90
CA PHE A 359 11.72 -0.36 11.76
C PHE A 359 10.47 0.31 11.17
N HIS A 360 10.53 1.62 10.96
CA HIS A 360 9.43 2.41 10.42
C HIS A 360 8.81 1.77 9.17
N PRO A 361 7.54 1.34 9.20
CA PRO A 361 6.98 0.54 8.13
C PRO A 361 6.46 1.41 6.99
N ARG A 362 6.83 1.03 5.76
CA ARG A 362 6.33 1.61 4.51
C ARG A 362 5.25 0.76 3.84
N GLY A 363 5.11 -0.51 4.21
CA GLY A 363 4.03 -1.41 3.76
C GLY A 363 4.50 -2.87 3.71
N LEU A 364 4.28 -3.56 2.58
CA LEU A 364 4.73 -4.95 2.37
C LEU A 364 5.59 -5.11 1.11
N GLN A 365 6.48 -6.09 1.12
CA GLN A 365 6.96 -6.75 -0.09
C GLN A 365 6.05 -7.95 -0.38
N PHE A 366 5.81 -8.28 -1.64
CA PHE A 366 4.86 -9.34 -2.02
C PHE A 366 5.34 -10.21 -3.19
N LEU A 367 5.28 -11.53 -2.98
CA LEU A 367 5.56 -12.59 -3.94
C LEU A 367 4.26 -13.33 -4.28
N GLY A 368 3.85 -13.30 -5.55
CA GLY A 368 2.65 -14.02 -5.99
C GLY A 368 2.15 -13.57 -7.36
N SER A 369 0.91 -13.96 -7.70
CA SER A 369 0.30 -13.59 -8.98
C SER A 369 -0.05 -12.10 -9.06
N THR A 370 -0.27 -11.59 -10.28
CA THR A 370 -0.68 -10.20 -10.51
C THR A 370 -2.05 -9.91 -9.87
N GLU A 371 -2.94 -10.90 -9.85
CA GLU A 371 -4.28 -10.84 -9.26
C GLU A 371 -4.19 -10.81 -7.72
N ALA A 372 -3.37 -11.68 -7.13
CA ALA A 372 -3.13 -11.67 -5.69
C ALA A 372 -2.48 -10.35 -5.24
N ARG A 373 -1.54 -9.82 -6.02
CA ARG A 373 -0.91 -8.52 -5.78
C ARG A 373 -1.93 -7.37 -5.76
N GLN A 374 -2.92 -7.37 -6.66
CA GLN A 374 -3.98 -6.34 -6.67
C GLN A 374 -4.85 -6.39 -5.40
N ILE A 375 -5.04 -7.56 -4.80
CA ILE A 375 -5.72 -7.71 -3.51
C ILE A 375 -4.86 -7.12 -2.38
N ILE A 376 -3.56 -7.40 -2.35
CA ILE A 376 -2.64 -6.81 -1.35
C ILE A 376 -2.54 -5.28 -1.51
N GLU A 377 -2.49 -4.76 -2.73
CA GLU A 377 -2.52 -3.31 -3.01
C GLU A 377 -3.84 -2.65 -2.56
N SER A 378 -4.98 -3.35 -2.72
CA SER A 378 -6.29 -2.92 -2.19
C SER A 378 -6.28 -2.86 -0.66
N ILE A 379 -5.79 -3.92 0.00
CA ILE A 379 -5.70 -3.99 1.46
C ILE A 379 -4.75 -2.92 2.01
N SER A 380 -3.56 -2.76 1.40
CA SER A 380 -2.57 -1.73 1.73
C SER A 380 -3.13 -0.31 1.65
N GLY A 381 -4.16 -0.06 0.82
CA GLY A 381 -4.86 1.23 0.77
C GLY A 381 -5.48 1.65 2.12
N GLN A 382 -5.80 0.69 3.00
CA GLN A 382 -6.34 0.94 4.34
C GLN A 382 -5.29 1.47 5.33
N LEU A 383 -3.99 1.27 5.06
CA LEU A 383 -2.88 1.74 5.90
C LEU A 383 -2.52 3.21 5.67
N LYS A 384 -3.29 3.92 4.85
CA LYS A 384 -3.12 5.35 4.57
C LYS A 384 -3.03 6.25 5.83
N PRO A 385 -3.76 6.00 6.94
CA PRO A 385 -3.63 6.79 8.16
C PRO A 385 -2.24 6.76 8.79
N ILE A 386 -1.44 5.73 8.52
CA ILE A 386 -0.05 5.57 9.02
C ILE A 386 1.00 5.64 7.90
N ASN A 387 0.62 6.05 6.69
CA ASN A 387 1.52 6.19 5.52
C ASN A 387 2.22 4.90 5.04
N ALA A 388 1.77 3.71 5.48
CA ALA A 388 2.39 2.43 5.18
C ALA A 388 1.69 1.66 4.03
N THR A 389 1.42 2.34 2.91
CA THR A 389 0.59 1.78 1.80
C THR A 389 1.39 1.20 0.63
N GLN A 390 2.71 1.06 0.75
CA GLN A 390 3.55 0.60 -0.36
C GLN A 390 3.47 -0.93 -0.49
N VAL A 391 3.33 -1.41 -1.73
CA VAL A 391 3.54 -2.82 -2.06
C VAL A 391 4.73 -2.91 -3.00
N ALA A 392 5.83 -3.53 -2.57
CA ALA A 392 7.03 -3.75 -3.37
C ALA A 392 7.06 -5.18 -3.96
N PRO A 393 7.86 -5.46 -5.01
CA PRO A 393 8.32 -6.82 -5.26
C PRO A 393 9.26 -7.29 -4.14
N GLY A 394 9.40 -8.61 -3.96
CA GLY A 394 10.08 -9.23 -2.83
C GLY A 394 9.11 -10.18 -2.12
N GLY A 395 9.18 -10.33 -0.79
CA GLY A 395 8.19 -11.11 -0.04
C GLY A 395 8.47 -12.62 0.08
N GLY A 396 9.72 -13.04 -0.13
CA GLY A 396 10.25 -14.29 0.43
C GLY A 396 10.86 -14.05 1.82
N GLY A 397 11.37 -15.13 2.42
CA GLY A 397 11.95 -15.17 3.77
C GLY A 397 12.34 -16.61 4.10
N THR A 398 13.43 -16.84 4.85
CA THR A 398 14.06 -18.17 4.96
C THR A 398 13.10 -19.27 5.40
N ASP A 399 12.17 -18.95 6.30
CA ASP A 399 11.24 -19.90 6.88
C ASP A 399 9.93 -20.02 6.07
N ILE A 400 9.53 -18.98 5.33
CA ILE A 400 8.39 -19.05 4.39
C ILE A 400 8.73 -19.57 2.99
N ASP A 401 10.01 -19.53 2.58
CA ASP A 401 10.47 -19.99 1.26
C ASP A 401 10.06 -21.44 0.91
N PRO A 402 10.07 -22.43 1.83
CA PRO A 402 9.53 -23.76 1.56
C PRO A 402 8.07 -23.77 1.06
N TRP A 403 7.26 -22.79 1.47
CA TRP A 403 5.87 -22.62 1.02
C TRP A 403 5.78 -21.88 -0.31
N THR A 404 6.58 -20.82 -0.49
CA THR A 404 6.54 -19.98 -1.71
C THR A 404 7.10 -20.73 -2.93
N ASP A 405 8.12 -21.57 -2.74
CA ASP A 405 8.64 -22.53 -3.73
C ASP A 405 7.55 -23.51 -4.22
N HIS A 406 6.53 -23.78 -3.39
CA HIS A 406 5.39 -24.63 -3.72
C HIS A 406 4.14 -23.84 -4.18
N GLY A 407 4.30 -22.56 -4.50
CA GLY A 407 3.29 -21.72 -5.14
C GLY A 407 2.34 -20.99 -4.19
N VAL A 408 2.57 -21.03 -2.88
CA VAL A 408 1.83 -20.21 -1.91
C VAL A 408 2.30 -18.75 -2.02
N PRO A 409 1.42 -17.75 -2.05
CA PRO A 409 1.83 -16.35 -2.01
C PRO A 409 2.63 -16.03 -0.74
N GLY A 410 3.70 -15.26 -0.88
CA GLY A 410 4.56 -14.79 0.21
C GLY A 410 4.46 -13.28 0.42
N ALA A 411 4.65 -12.81 1.65
CA ALA A 411 4.89 -11.40 1.92
C ALA A 411 5.92 -11.20 3.04
N SER A 412 6.60 -10.06 3.01
CA SER A 412 7.46 -9.63 4.11
C SER A 412 7.32 -8.15 4.40
N LEU A 413 7.71 -7.73 5.60
CA LEU A 413 7.58 -6.34 6.02
C LEU A 413 8.47 -5.43 5.17
N LEU A 414 7.90 -4.37 4.60
CA LEU A 414 8.66 -3.31 3.94
C LEU A 414 8.80 -2.14 4.91
N ASN A 415 10.03 -1.88 5.36
CA ASN A 415 10.35 -0.90 6.39
C ASN A 415 11.62 -0.08 6.03
N ASP A 416 12.06 0.80 6.93
CA ASP A 416 13.26 1.63 6.78
C ASP A 416 14.50 0.96 7.43
N ASN A 417 14.88 -0.20 6.89
CA ASN A 417 15.96 -1.06 7.40
C ASN A 417 17.38 -0.74 6.89
N SER A 418 17.72 0.53 6.58
CA SER A 418 19.05 0.91 6.07
C SER A 418 20.20 0.50 7.00
N ASP A 419 19.92 0.51 8.30
CA ASP A 419 20.91 0.31 9.36
C ASP A 419 20.90 -1.13 9.89
N TYR A 420 20.09 -2.03 9.33
CA TYR A 420 19.98 -3.44 9.76
C TYR A 420 21.35 -4.13 9.80
N PHE A 421 22.08 -4.09 8.67
CA PHE A 421 23.43 -4.65 8.58
C PHE A 421 24.50 -3.89 9.38
N ALA A 422 24.17 -2.84 10.15
CA ALA A 422 25.09 -2.25 11.13
C ALA A 422 25.04 -2.97 12.49
N TYR A 423 23.96 -3.71 12.79
CA TYR A 423 23.75 -4.39 14.09
C TYR A 423 23.50 -5.90 13.98
N HIS A 424 22.93 -6.37 12.87
CA HIS A 424 22.53 -7.77 12.61
C HIS A 424 23.67 -8.76 12.85
N HIS A 425 23.40 -9.88 13.52
CA HIS A 425 24.41 -10.86 13.98
C HIS A 425 25.57 -10.27 14.84
N SER A 426 25.39 -9.14 15.53
CA SER A 426 26.46 -8.55 16.36
C SER A 426 26.01 -8.29 17.80
N ARG A 427 26.97 -7.94 18.66
CA ARG A 427 26.67 -7.47 20.03
C ARG A 427 25.84 -6.18 20.06
N GLY A 428 25.70 -5.48 18.93
CA GLY A 428 24.90 -4.25 18.80
C GLY A 428 23.41 -4.48 18.56
N ASP A 429 22.95 -5.70 18.22
CA ASP A 429 21.51 -5.97 18.16
C ASP A 429 20.95 -6.05 19.58
N MET A 430 20.32 -4.95 20.00
CA MET A 430 19.83 -4.69 21.33
C MET A 430 18.59 -3.79 21.24
N MET A 431 17.79 -3.72 22.31
CA MET A 431 16.53 -2.95 22.32
C MET A 431 16.65 -1.48 21.88
N ASN A 432 17.83 -0.86 22.01
CA ASN A 432 18.06 0.53 21.59
C ASN A 432 18.11 0.76 20.06
N VAL A 433 18.14 -0.29 19.23
CA VAL A 433 18.08 -0.14 17.75
C VAL A 433 16.65 0.02 17.25
N LEU A 434 15.66 -0.32 18.09
CA LEU A 434 14.24 -0.20 17.80
C LEU A 434 13.60 0.89 18.66
N ASN A 435 12.48 1.44 18.20
CA ASN A 435 11.65 2.35 18.99
C ASN A 435 10.20 1.86 19.02
N SER A 436 9.52 2.12 20.15
CA SER A 436 8.16 1.62 20.38
C SER A 436 7.15 2.00 19.31
N THR A 437 7.25 3.20 18.73
CA THR A 437 6.26 3.68 17.75
C THR A 437 6.32 2.81 16.50
N ASP A 438 7.51 2.56 15.97
CA ASP A 438 7.67 1.81 14.73
C ASP A 438 7.32 0.33 14.87
N VAL A 439 7.66 -0.30 16.01
CA VAL A 439 7.25 -1.68 16.33
C VAL A 439 5.72 -1.81 16.38
N ASP A 440 5.03 -0.86 17.00
CA ASP A 440 3.56 -0.85 17.08
C ASP A 440 2.91 -0.55 15.71
N LEU A 441 3.53 0.29 14.88
CA LEU A 441 3.09 0.53 13.50
C LEU A 441 3.31 -0.70 12.62
N ALA A 442 4.42 -1.43 12.79
CA ALA A 442 4.69 -2.69 12.08
C ALA A 442 3.63 -3.74 12.42
N ALA A 443 3.27 -3.89 13.70
CA ALA A 443 2.15 -4.72 14.14
C ALA A 443 0.81 -4.30 13.50
N ALA A 444 0.59 -3.00 13.26
CA ALA A 444 -0.59 -2.50 12.54
C ALA A 444 -0.63 -3.00 11.08
N VAL A 445 0.50 -2.87 10.36
CA VAL A 445 0.63 -3.35 8.96
C VAL A 445 0.39 -4.85 8.87
N TRP A 446 0.95 -5.61 9.81
CA TRP A 446 0.81 -7.06 9.92
C TRP A 446 -0.65 -7.47 10.17
N ALA A 447 -1.29 -6.84 11.15
CA ALA A 447 -2.66 -7.17 11.54
C ALA A 447 -3.69 -6.78 10.47
N VAL A 448 -3.55 -5.63 9.81
CA VAL A 448 -4.48 -5.21 8.74
C VAL A 448 -4.46 -6.16 7.54
N HIS A 449 -3.28 -6.66 7.15
CA HIS A 449 -3.19 -7.67 6.08
C HIS A 449 -3.74 -9.03 6.49
N SER A 450 -3.60 -9.40 7.77
CA SER A 450 -4.14 -10.64 8.33
C SER A 450 -5.66 -10.63 8.55
N ALA A 451 -6.24 -9.45 8.79
CA ALA A 451 -7.62 -9.28 9.28
C ALA A 451 -8.61 -8.72 8.23
N SER A 452 -8.18 -8.38 7.02
CA SER A 452 -9.01 -7.61 6.09
C SER A 452 -10.17 -8.39 5.46
N ASP A 453 -11.39 -7.98 5.79
CA ASP A 453 -12.63 -8.44 5.18
C ASP A 453 -12.89 -7.75 3.82
N GLU A 454 -12.26 -8.21 2.73
CA GLU A 454 -12.68 -7.77 1.39
C GLU A 454 -14.11 -8.25 1.04
N ILE A 455 -14.87 -7.38 0.39
CA ILE A 455 -16.20 -7.66 -0.17
C ILE A 455 -16.08 -8.79 -1.19
N SER A 456 -16.81 -9.90 -0.96
CA SER A 456 -16.75 -11.07 -1.84
C SER A 456 -17.55 -10.88 -3.11
N PHE A 457 -16.91 -11.07 -4.26
CA PHE A 457 -17.58 -11.10 -5.57
C PHE A 457 -17.78 -12.55 -6.01
N VAL A 458 -19.02 -13.05 -5.94
CA VAL A 458 -19.35 -14.38 -6.51
C VAL A 458 -19.56 -14.25 -8.02
N THR A 459 -18.64 -14.81 -8.80
CA THR A 459 -18.72 -14.79 -10.27
C THR A 459 -19.83 -15.73 -10.79
N ARG A 460 -20.20 -15.62 -12.08
CA ARG A 460 -21.16 -16.57 -12.71
C ARG A 460 -20.75 -18.03 -12.56
N ILE A 461 -19.45 -18.32 -12.61
CA ILE A 461 -18.90 -19.66 -12.38
C ILE A 461 -19.07 -20.01 -10.90
N GLY A 462 -18.73 -19.09 -9.98
CA GLY A 462 -18.83 -19.29 -8.54
C GLY A 462 -20.24 -19.58 -8.02
N TRP A 463 -21.28 -18.95 -8.57
CA TRP A 463 -22.67 -19.29 -8.21
C TRP A 463 -23.28 -20.41 -9.07
N GLY A 464 -22.52 -21.05 -9.97
CA GLY A 464 -23.01 -22.15 -10.79
C GLY A 464 -24.13 -21.73 -11.76
N ALA A 465 -23.96 -20.58 -12.43
CA ALA A 465 -24.90 -20.06 -13.40
C ALA A 465 -25.11 -21.02 -14.58
N ARG A 466 -26.36 -21.13 -15.04
CA ARG A 466 -26.65 -21.69 -16.37
C ARG A 466 -26.08 -20.78 -17.45
N GLU A 467 -25.78 -21.37 -18.59
CA GLU A 467 -25.45 -20.63 -19.80
C GLU A 467 -26.67 -19.81 -20.28
N PRO A 468 -26.46 -18.60 -20.81
CA PRO A 468 -27.52 -17.83 -21.44
C PRO A 468 -27.93 -18.48 -22.76
N THR A 469 -29.22 -18.42 -23.12
CA THR A 469 -29.74 -19.06 -24.35
C THR A 469 -29.36 -18.29 -25.63
N SER A 470 -28.86 -17.06 -25.50
CA SER A 470 -28.20 -16.27 -26.55
C SER A 470 -27.36 -15.13 -25.93
N ILE A 471 -26.54 -14.43 -26.71
CA ILE A 471 -25.72 -13.29 -26.22
C ILE A 471 -25.76 -12.14 -27.23
N THR A 472 -26.01 -10.92 -26.72
CA THR A 472 -26.03 -9.66 -27.48
C THR A 472 -25.09 -8.64 -26.85
N ASN A 473 -24.22 -8.02 -27.64
CA ASN A 473 -23.24 -7.03 -27.18
C ASN A 473 -23.78 -5.59 -27.24
N LEU A 474 -23.48 -4.79 -26.23
CA LEU A 474 -23.82 -3.35 -26.18
C LEU A 474 -22.79 -2.52 -26.96
N THR A 475 -23.25 -1.82 -28.00
CA THR A 475 -22.44 -0.92 -28.86
C THR A 475 -22.24 0.47 -28.26
N SER A 476 -23.12 0.92 -27.36
CA SER A 476 -23.00 2.19 -26.64
C SER A 476 -22.27 2.00 -25.30
N LYS A 477 -20.99 2.39 -25.27
CA LYS A 477 -20.20 2.56 -24.04
C LYS A 477 -19.48 3.92 -24.08
N PRO A 478 -19.40 4.66 -22.96
CA PRO A 478 -19.95 4.34 -21.63
C PRO A 478 -21.48 4.50 -21.58
N LEU A 479 -22.13 3.84 -20.62
CA LEU A 479 -23.56 3.98 -20.35
C LEU A 479 -23.82 5.24 -19.50
N SER A 480 -24.88 5.99 -19.79
CA SER A 480 -25.24 7.20 -19.01
C SER A 480 -26.33 6.99 -17.97
N PHE A 481 -26.84 5.77 -17.84
CA PHE A 481 -27.94 5.44 -16.92
C PHE A 481 -27.65 4.18 -16.11
N PHE A 482 -27.93 4.24 -14.81
CA PHE A 482 -28.01 3.09 -13.93
C PHE A 482 -29.47 2.87 -13.54
N VAL A 483 -30.00 1.66 -13.72
CA VAL A 483 -31.41 1.33 -13.42
C VAL A 483 -31.47 0.48 -12.16
N VAL A 484 -32.05 1.03 -11.09
CA VAL A 484 -32.26 0.30 -9.83
C VAL A 484 -33.56 -0.49 -9.92
N HIS A 485 -33.45 -1.81 -9.74
CA HIS A 485 -34.54 -2.79 -9.79
C HIS A 485 -34.43 -3.72 -8.58
N HIS A 486 -35.56 -4.22 -8.07
CA HIS A 486 -35.62 -5.26 -7.04
C HIS A 486 -36.24 -6.56 -7.59
N ALA A 487 -35.89 -7.72 -7.05
CA ALA A 487 -36.61 -8.96 -7.35
C ALA A 487 -37.90 -9.00 -6.52
N GLU A 488 -39.03 -9.28 -7.17
CA GLU A 488 -40.32 -9.38 -6.48
C GLU A 488 -40.54 -10.80 -5.96
N ASP A 489 -41.00 -10.88 -4.70
CA ASP A 489 -41.65 -12.05 -4.07
C ASP A 489 -40.86 -13.36 -3.84
N PRO A 490 -39.63 -13.33 -3.27
CA PRO A 490 -39.12 -14.57 -2.69
C PRO A 490 -38.37 -14.38 -1.33
N PRO A 491 -38.25 -15.43 -0.48
CA PRO A 491 -37.67 -15.34 0.87
C PRO A 491 -36.24 -14.74 0.96
N SER A 492 -35.91 -14.15 2.10
CA SER A 492 -34.56 -13.63 2.39
C SER A 492 -33.48 -14.71 2.39
N CYS A 493 -32.23 -14.31 2.12
CA CYS A 493 -31.02 -15.14 2.20
C CYS A 493 -30.00 -14.45 3.12
N TYR A 494 -29.26 -15.21 3.93
CA TYR A 494 -28.44 -14.66 5.02
C TYR A 494 -26.96 -15.10 4.99
N ASP A 495 -26.62 -16.04 4.12
CA ASP A 495 -25.29 -16.63 3.95
C ASP A 495 -25.00 -16.86 2.45
N ASP A 496 -23.75 -17.21 2.13
CA ASP A 496 -23.31 -17.35 0.73
C ASP A 496 -24.05 -18.47 -0.01
N GLU A 497 -24.37 -19.59 0.66
CA GLU A 497 -25.05 -20.74 0.07
C GLU A 497 -26.51 -20.40 -0.28
N SER A 498 -27.29 -19.91 0.68
CA SER A 498 -28.68 -19.49 0.47
C SER A 498 -28.81 -18.34 -0.54
N CYS A 499 -27.85 -17.42 -0.58
CA CYS A 499 -27.84 -16.36 -1.58
C CYS A 499 -27.42 -16.87 -2.99
N ILE A 500 -26.52 -17.85 -3.09
CA ILE A 500 -26.18 -18.51 -4.37
C ILE A 500 -27.38 -19.29 -4.91
N GLU A 501 -28.06 -20.09 -4.08
CA GLU A 501 -29.28 -20.79 -4.48
C GLU A 501 -30.35 -19.83 -4.98
N ARG A 502 -30.56 -18.71 -4.27
CA ARG A 502 -31.50 -17.67 -4.69
C ARG A 502 -31.17 -17.10 -6.07
N VAL A 503 -29.90 -16.79 -6.36
CA VAL A 503 -29.50 -16.25 -7.68
C VAL A 503 -29.78 -17.28 -8.79
N LYS A 504 -29.59 -18.58 -8.53
CA LYS A 504 -29.97 -19.67 -9.45
C LYS A 504 -31.47 -19.69 -9.68
N GLU A 505 -32.30 -19.67 -8.65
CA GLU A 505 -33.78 -19.69 -8.80
C GLU A 505 -34.29 -18.52 -9.64
N ILE A 506 -33.74 -17.32 -9.43
CA ILE A 506 -34.11 -16.15 -10.23
C ILE A 506 -33.68 -16.33 -11.71
N GLN A 507 -32.52 -16.92 -11.98
CA GLN A 507 -32.13 -17.27 -13.35
C GLN A 507 -33.09 -18.31 -13.97
N ILE A 508 -33.43 -19.35 -13.20
CA ILE A 508 -34.34 -20.43 -13.63
C ILE A 508 -35.71 -19.86 -14.00
N PHE A 509 -36.29 -19.00 -13.16
CA PHE A 509 -37.57 -18.35 -13.45
C PHE A 509 -37.52 -17.50 -14.73
N HIS A 510 -36.49 -16.67 -14.89
CA HIS A 510 -36.34 -15.85 -16.10
C HIS A 510 -36.21 -16.71 -17.37
N GLN A 511 -35.34 -17.72 -17.37
CA GLN A 511 -35.12 -18.56 -18.55
C GLN A 511 -36.31 -19.51 -18.82
N ASN A 512 -36.75 -20.27 -17.83
CA ASN A 512 -37.73 -21.34 -18.02
C ASN A 512 -39.19 -20.85 -18.03
N THR A 513 -39.52 -19.81 -17.26
CA THR A 513 -40.91 -19.34 -17.10
C THR A 513 -41.20 -18.09 -17.94
N GLN A 514 -40.29 -17.12 -17.95
CA GLN A 514 -40.46 -15.88 -18.73
C GLN A 514 -39.90 -15.98 -20.17
N GLY A 515 -39.19 -17.07 -20.51
CA GLY A 515 -38.57 -17.26 -21.82
C GLY A 515 -37.45 -16.24 -22.12
N TRP A 516 -36.86 -15.64 -21.07
CA TRP A 516 -35.78 -14.67 -21.23
C TRP A 516 -34.48 -15.37 -21.62
N VAL A 517 -33.60 -14.61 -22.25
CA VAL A 517 -32.29 -15.07 -22.69
C VAL A 517 -31.43 -15.57 -21.51
N ASP A 518 -31.51 -14.85 -20.40
CA ASP A 518 -30.77 -15.10 -19.18
C ASP A 518 -31.48 -14.40 -18.02
N ILE A 519 -30.87 -14.42 -16.83
CA ILE A 519 -31.21 -13.53 -15.73
C ILE A 519 -31.19 -12.06 -16.18
N GLY A 520 -32.28 -11.33 -15.97
CA GLY A 520 -32.40 -9.93 -16.43
C GLY A 520 -31.52 -8.92 -15.67
N TYR A 521 -30.76 -9.38 -14.68
CA TYR A 521 -29.91 -8.56 -13.83
C TYR A 521 -28.44 -8.72 -14.22
N ARG A 522 -27.77 -7.60 -14.48
CA ARG A 522 -26.34 -7.60 -14.82
C ARG A 522 -25.43 -7.79 -13.60
N PHE A 523 -25.90 -7.29 -12.46
CA PHE A 523 -25.35 -7.53 -11.14
C PHE A 523 -26.54 -7.85 -10.26
N LEU A 524 -26.52 -9.03 -9.65
CA LEU A 524 -27.55 -9.47 -8.72
C LEU A 524 -26.99 -9.44 -7.31
N VAL A 525 -27.94 -9.52 -6.42
CA VAL A 525 -27.85 -8.82 -5.18
C VAL A 525 -28.40 -9.78 -4.08
N GLY A 526 -27.93 -9.72 -2.82
CA GLY A 526 -28.34 -10.60 -1.71
C GLY A 526 -27.98 -10.01 -0.33
N GLU A 527 -28.72 -10.32 0.74
CA GLU A 527 -28.78 -9.50 1.98
C GLU A 527 -27.56 -9.60 2.92
N ASN A 528 -26.69 -10.60 2.73
CA ASN A 528 -25.47 -10.83 3.51
C ASN A 528 -24.40 -9.71 3.38
N GLY A 529 -24.65 -8.69 2.57
CA GLY A 529 -23.74 -7.58 2.32
C GLY A 529 -22.80 -7.79 1.14
N ILE A 530 -22.87 -8.95 0.48
CA ILE A 530 -22.37 -9.05 -0.90
C ILE A 530 -23.15 -8.05 -1.77
N CYS A 531 -24.45 -7.82 -1.50
CA CYS A 531 -25.30 -6.82 -2.15
C CYS A 531 -26.66 -6.55 -1.37
N PHE A 532 -27.84 -6.57 -2.04
CA PHE A 532 -29.24 -6.37 -1.56
C PHE A 532 -30.20 -7.48 -2.06
N ILE A 533 -31.26 -7.88 -1.39
CA ILE A 533 -32.51 -8.35 -2.04
C ILE A 533 -33.66 -7.88 -1.15
N GLY A 534 -34.89 -7.78 -1.67
CA GLY A 534 -36.06 -7.49 -0.82
C GLY A 534 -37.18 -6.71 -1.50
N ASN A 535 -38.38 -6.84 -0.94
CA ASN A 535 -39.56 -6.05 -1.30
C ASN A 535 -39.52 -4.70 -0.55
N PHE A 536 -38.80 -3.72 -1.08
CA PHE A 536 -38.58 -2.42 -0.43
C PHE A 536 -39.78 -1.47 -0.51
N ASN A 537 -41.01 -1.99 -0.52
CA ASN A 537 -42.20 -1.17 -0.33
C ASN A 537 -42.28 -0.65 1.11
N THR A 538 -42.06 -1.52 2.10
CA THR A 538 -42.25 -1.20 3.53
C THR A 538 -40.96 -1.13 4.36
N SER A 539 -39.86 -1.69 3.88
CA SER A 539 -38.55 -1.69 4.55
C SER A 539 -37.47 -1.05 3.68
N SER A 540 -36.52 -0.36 4.31
CA SER A 540 -35.29 0.10 3.63
C SER A 540 -34.31 -1.06 3.53
N PRO A 541 -33.54 -1.18 2.43
CA PRO A 541 -32.37 -2.04 2.46
C PRO A 541 -31.39 -1.60 3.54
N ASN A 542 -30.65 -2.57 4.06
CA ASN A 542 -29.68 -2.37 5.13
C ASN A 542 -28.47 -1.54 4.66
N GLU A 543 -27.70 -1.03 5.62
CA GLU A 543 -26.58 -0.11 5.36
C GLU A 543 -25.49 -0.77 4.49
N LYS A 544 -25.12 -2.03 4.76
CA LYS A 544 -24.12 -2.78 3.98
C LYS A 544 -24.52 -2.87 2.51
N ALA A 545 -25.78 -3.19 2.25
CA ALA A 545 -26.34 -3.24 0.91
C ALA A 545 -26.25 -1.88 0.20
N LEU A 546 -26.68 -0.80 0.87
CA LEU A 546 -26.61 0.56 0.33
C LEU A 546 -25.19 0.98 -0.07
N LYS A 547 -24.17 0.61 0.73
CA LYS A 547 -22.75 0.84 0.39
C LYS A 547 -22.34 0.09 -0.88
N ALA A 548 -22.74 -1.18 -1.00
CA ALA A 548 -22.42 -2.01 -2.16
C ALA A 548 -22.91 -1.38 -3.49
N ALA A 549 -24.11 -0.77 -3.55
CA ALA A 549 -24.56 -0.05 -4.76
C ALA A 549 -23.64 1.11 -5.13
N HIS A 550 -23.25 1.93 -4.16
CA HIS A 550 -22.41 3.10 -4.42
C HIS A 550 -21.00 2.69 -4.89
N SER A 551 -20.40 1.67 -4.28
CA SER A 551 -19.11 1.12 -4.71
C SER A 551 -19.20 0.50 -6.12
N TRP A 552 -20.29 -0.20 -6.46
CA TRP A 552 -20.53 -0.72 -7.81
C TRP A 552 -20.70 0.37 -8.87
N ILE A 553 -21.47 1.42 -8.57
CA ILE A 553 -21.65 2.57 -9.46
C ILE A 553 -20.30 3.26 -9.70
N LYS A 554 -19.52 3.47 -8.64
CA LYS A 554 -18.19 4.09 -8.72
C LYS A 554 -17.22 3.29 -9.59
N CYS A 555 -17.19 1.97 -9.42
CA CYS A 555 -16.45 1.05 -10.28
C CYS A 555 -16.82 1.21 -11.77
N GLY A 556 -18.11 1.32 -12.07
CA GLY A 556 -18.60 1.52 -13.44
C GLY A 556 -18.00 2.77 -14.10
N ILE A 557 -17.86 3.86 -13.35
CA ILE A 557 -17.31 5.14 -13.81
C ILE A 557 -15.81 5.04 -14.03
N GLU A 558 -15.06 4.50 -13.05
CA GLU A 558 -13.60 4.34 -13.11
C GLU A 558 -13.16 3.49 -14.31
N ARG A 559 -13.99 2.51 -14.68
CA ARG A 559 -13.77 1.62 -15.83
C ARG A 559 -14.28 2.12 -17.17
N ARG A 560 -14.86 3.32 -17.22
CA ARG A 560 -15.52 3.85 -18.43
C ARG A 560 -16.66 2.95 -18.96
N TYR A 561 -17.24 2.11 -18.08
CA TYR A 561 -18.52 1.42 -18.38
C TYR A 561 -19.71 2.34 -18.15
N VAL A 562 -19.55 3.35 -17.29
CA VAL A 562 -20.52 4.40 -16.97
C VAL A 562 -19.86 5.77 -17.21
N THR A 563 -20.60 6.77 -17.69
CA THR A 563 -20.09 8.15 -17.82
C THR A 563 -19.88 8.79 -16.44
N LYS A 564 -18.96 9.76 -16.31
CA LYS A 564 -18.85 10.57 -15.08
C LYS A 564 -20.15 11.34 -14.80
N ASP A 565 -20.78 11.82 -15.87
CA ASP A 565 -22.11 12.41 -15.86
C ASP A 565 -23.16 11.32 -16.16
N PHE A 566 -23.58 10.60 -15.12
CA PHE A 566 -24.60 9.55 -15.21
C PHE A 566 -25.83 9.89 -14.37
N TYR A 567 -26.95 9.27 -14.70
CA TYR A 567 -28.19 9.38 -13.95
C TYR A 567 -28.59 8.03 -13.36
N VAL A 568 -28.99 8.03 -12.09
CA VAL A 568 -29.65 6.88 -11.45
C VAL A 568 -31.16 7.02 -11.63
N ILE A 569 -31.77 6.10 -12.37
CA ILE A 569 -33.22 5.96 -12.47
C ILE A 569 -33.67 4.71 -11.71
N THR A 570 -34.85 4.78 -11.11
CA THR A 570 -35.53 3.60 -10.59
C THR A 570 -36.38 2.96 -11.69
N HIS A 571 -36.68 1.66 -11.60
CA HIS A 571 -37.47 0.96 -12.64
C HIS A 571 -38.83 1.61 -12.93
N ARG A 572 -39.57 2.07 -11.90
CA ARG A 572 -40.79 2.86 -12.08
C ARG A 572 -40.62 4.18 -12.84
N GLN A 573 -39.38 4.71 -12.94
CA GLN A 573 -39.05 5.89 -13.75
C GLN A 573 -38.59 5.54 -15.17
N SER A 574 -38.15 4.30 -15.42
CA SER A 574 -37.79 3.83 -16.76
C SER A 574 -38.98 3.24 -17.54
N GLN A 575 -40.17 3.24 -16.94
CA GLN A 575 -41.41 2.70 -17.49
C GLN A 575 -42.51 3.77 -17.55
N ARG A 576 -43.66 3.43 -18.15
CA ARG A 576 -44.83 4.33 -18.16
C ARG A 576 -45.37 4.53 -16.74
N PRO A 577 -45.88 5.72 -16.37
CA PRO A 577 -46.46 5.95 -15.04
C PRO A 577 -47.53 4.91 -14.70
N GLY A 578 -47.44 4.32 -13.49
CA GLY A 578 -48.36 3.28 -13.03
C GLY A 578 -48.09 1.86 -13.54
N TYR A 579 -47.07 1.64 -14.39
CA TYR A 579 -46.76 0.32 -14.95
C TYR A 579 -46.09 -0.64 -13.94
N THR A 580 -45.36 -0.11 -12.95
CA THR A 580 -44.70 -0.90 -11.90
C THR A 580 -44.45 -0.08 -10.65
N THR A 581 -44.48 -0.74 -9.49
CA THR A 581 -44.06 -0.19 -8.19
C THR A 581 -42.57 -0.43 -7.90
N CYS A 582 -41.85 -1.22 -8.71
CA CYS A 582 -40.41 -1.48 -8.55
C CYS A 582 -39.59 -0.16 -8.51
N PRO A 583 -38.60 0.01 -7.60
CA PRO A 583 -38.03 -0.96 -6.66
C PRO A 583 -38.70 -0.98 -5.28
N GLY A 584 -39.94 -0.49 -5.16
CA GLY A 584 -40.66 -0.30 -3.89
C GLY A 584 -40.52 1.13 -3.34
N ASP A 585 -41.52 1.60 -2.60
CA ASP A 585 -41.60 3.01 -2.16
C ASP A 585 -40.44 3.45 -1.25
N THR A 586 -39.95 2.57 -0.39
CA THR A 586 -38.87 2.91 0.55
C THR A 586 -37.53 3.02 -0.18
N LEU A 587 -37.16 2.05 -1.02
CA LEU A 587 -35.95 2.17 -1.84
C LEU A 587 -36.07 3.28 -2.91
N PHE A 588 -37.27 3.55 -3.45
CA PHE A 588 -37.49 4.70 -4.32
C PHE A 588 -37.16 6.03 -3.63
N ASN A 589 -37.60 6.20 -2.37
CA ASN A 589 -37.31 7.40 -1.58
C ASN A 589 -35.80 7.50 -1.24
N VAL A 590 -35.14 6.39 -0.92
CA VAL A 590 -33.69 6.35 -0.71
C VAL A 590 -32.93 6.74 -1.98
N VAL A 591 -33.23 6.15 -3.13
CA VAL A 591 -32.57 6.47 -4.41
C VAL A 591 -32.82 7.93 -4.81
N ARG A 592 -34.01 8.50 -4.56
CA ARG A 592 -34.29 9.93 -4.80
C ARG A 592 -33.45 10.89 -3.95
N SER A 593 -32.83 10.43 -2.86
CA SER A 593 -31.92 11.24 -2.05
C SER A 593 -30.49 11.31 -2.63
N TRP A 594 -30.13 10.41 -3.55
CA TRP A 594 -28.77 10.32 -4.07
C TRP A 594 -28.43 11.50 -4.99
N PRO A 595 -27.19 12.03 -4.97
CA PRO A 595 -26.80 13.20 -5.77
C PRO A 595 -27.02 13.07 -7.28
N GLN A 596 -26.95 11.83 -7.80
CA GLN A 596 -27.06 11.49 -9.22
C GLN A 596 -28.47 10.98 -9.60
N ALA A 597 -29.44 11.05 -8.69
CA ALA A 597 -30.81 10.64 -8.96
C ALA A 597 -31.43 11.45 -10.09
N TYR A 598 -32.02 10.76 -11.07
CA TYR A 598 -32.78 11.42 -12.13
C TYR A 598 -34.07 12.00 -11.55
N ILE A 599 -34.07 13.31 -11.36
CA ILE A 599 -35.28 14.06 -11.04
C ILE A 599 -35.89 14.50 -12.37
N SER A 600 -36.91 13.75 -12.81
CA SER A 600 -37.82 14.19 -13.88
C SER A 600 -38.20 15.64 -13.63
N HIS A 601 -38.12 16.47 -14.67
CA HIS A 601 -38.48 17.89 -14.61
C HIS A 601 -40.01 18.04 -14.56
N THR A 602 -40.62 17.48 -13.52
CA THR A 602 -42.02 17.74 -13.15
C THR A 602 -42.03 18.95 -12.22
N THR A 603 -42.50 20.06 -12.79
CA THR A 603 -42.66 21.38 -12.17
C THR A 603 -43.10 21.32 -10.71
N ILE A 604 -42.26 21.78 -9.78
CA ILE A 604 -42.71 22.08 -8.41
C ILE A 604 -43.40 23.45 -8.48
N LEU A 605 -44.73 23.42 -8.46
CA LEU A 605 -45.53 24.62 -8.17
C LEU A 605 -45.23 25.05 -6.73
N THR A 606 -44.98 26.34 -6.54
CA THR A 606 -45.04 26.98 -5.23
C THR A 606 -46.25 27.91 -5.21
N ASP A 607 -46.86 28.11 -4.04
CA ASP A 607 -48.20 28.72 -3.90
C ASP A 607 -48.29 30.18 -4.39
N ASN A 608 -47.16 30.79 -4.76
CA ASN A 608 -47.06 32.16 -5.28
C ASN A 608 -46.72 32.23 -6.80
N GLY A 609 -46.77 31.11 -7.53
CA GLY A 609 -46.82 31.12 -9.00
C GLY A 609 -45.57 31.59 -9.75
N GLN A 610 -44.39 31.63 -9.12
CA GLN A 610 -43.13 31.97 -9.79
C GLN A 610 -42.18 30.78 -9.95
N PHE A 611 -41.52 30.71 -11.11
CA PHE A 611 -40.61 29.64 -11.50
C PHE A 611 -39.23 29.83 -10.85
N LEU A 612 -38.74 28.83 -10.09
CA LEU A 612 -37.39 28.84 -9.50
C LEU A 612 -36.65 27.52 -9.74
N ASN A 613 -35.47 27.62 -10.37
CA ASN A 613 -34.57 26.51 -10.63
C ASN A 613 -33.76 26.17 -9.35
N LYS A 614 -33.61 24.89 -8.99
CA LYS A 614 -32.84 24.45 -7.81
C LYS A 614 -31.35 24.85 -7.84
N GLN A 615 -30.74 25.11 -9.00
CA GLN A 615 -29.40 25.71 -9.05
C GLN A 615 -29.40 27.14 -8.50
N ILE A 616 -30.44 27.94 -8.75
CA ILE A 616 -30.57 29.31 -8.24
C ILE A 616 -30.69 29.29 -6.70
N LEU A 617 -31.43 28.34 -6.13
CA LEU A 617 -31.51 28.15 -4.67
C LEU A 617 -30.14 27.80 -4.06
N LYS A 618 -29.37 26.88 -4.67
CA LYS A 618 -27.98 26.59 -4.22
C LYS A 618 -27.10 27.83 -4.26
N ILE A 619 -27.17 28.62 -5.33
CA ILE A 619 -26.43 29.89 -5.49
C ILE A 619 -26.85 30.93 -4.44
N ILE A 620 -28.14 31.05 -4.11
CA ILE A 620 -28.61 32.00 -3.08
C ILE A 620 -28.13 31.57 -1.68
N THR A 621 -28.14 30.27 -1.37
CA THR A 621 -27.75 29.78 -0.04
C THR A 621 -26.24 29.79 0.23
N SER A 622 -25.38 29.83 -0.79
CA SER A 622 -23.93 29.78 -0.59
C SER A 622 -23.27 31.15 -0.35
N TRP A 623 -24.02 32.26 -0.44
CA TRP A 623 -23.49 33.62 -0.27
C TRP A 623 -23.89 34.21 1.08
N LYS A 624 -23.01 34.11 2.08
CA LYS A 624 -23.21 34.76 3.39
C LYS A 624 -23.15 36.29 3.29
N LEU A 625 -24.28 36.95 3.54
CA LEU A 625 -24.42 38.28 4.16
C LEU A 625 -23.34 39.35 3.83
N THR A 626 -23.25 39.76 2.57
CA THR A 626 -22.81 41.13 2.21
C THR A 626 -23.33 41.57 0.83
N THR A 627 -23.48 40.63 -0.10
CA THR A 627 -23.88 40.93 -1.50
C THR A 627 -25.35 41.29 -1.68
N THR A 628 -26.22 41.02 -0.71
CA THR A 628 -27.67 41.32 -0.78
C THR A 628 -27.94 42.81 -1.04
N TYR A 629 -27.10 43.71 -0.52
CA TYR A 629 -27.23 45.16 -0.74
C TYR A 629 -26.88 45.59 -2.18
N ILE A 630 -26.01 44.84 -2.85
CA ILE A 630 -25.62 45.10 -4.25
C ILE A 630 -26.68 44.53 -5.20
N VAL A 631 -27.14 43.29 -4.96
CA VAL A 631 -28.16 42.63 -5.78
C VAL A 631 -29.50 43.38 -5.75
N LEU A 632 -29.92 43.90 -4.58
CA LEU A 632 -31.16 44.69 -4.47
C LEU A 632 -31.11 46.02 -5.24
N ASN A 633 -29.94 46.64 -5.38
CA ASN A 633 -29.79 47.87 -6.17
C ASN A 633 -29.70 47.59 -7.68
N ILE A 634 -29.06 46.49 -8.09
CA ILE A 634 -29.07 46.03 -9.49
C ILE A 634 -30.49 45.66 -9.93
N LEU A 635 -31.26 44.94 -9.09
CA LEU A 635 -32.65 44.60 -9.40
C LEU A 635 -33.58 45.81 -9.42
N ARG A 636 -33.31 46.86 -8.62
CA ARG A 636 -34.00 48.16 -8.73
C ARG A 636 -33.67 48.93 -10.02
N PHE A 637 -32.50 48.72 -10.61
CA PHE A 637 -32.11 49.34 -11.87
C PHE A 637 -32.70 48.63 -13.10
N ILE A 638 -33.00 47.32 -12.98
CA ILE A 638 -33.55 46.49 -14.06
C ILE A 638 -35.09 46.41 -14.01
N GLY A 639 -35.70 46.49 -12.82
CA GLY A 639 -37.16 46.38 -12.63
C GLY A 639 -37.99 47.62 -13.00
N GLY A 640 -37.46 48.51 -13.84
CA GLY A 640 -38.09 49.77 -14.20
C GLY A 640 -38.95 49.72 -15.46
N SER A 641 -40.09 49.01 -15.45
CA SER A 641 -41.31 49.29 -16.25
C SER A 641 -42.35 48.16 -16.17
N VAL A 642 -43.64 48.54 -16.15
CA VAL A 642 -44.84 47.68 -16.25
C VAL A 642 -45.09 46.70 -15.08
N PHE A 643 -45.89 47.12 -14.09
CA PHE A 643 -47.06 46.35 -13.61
C PHE A 643 -48.02 47.27 -12.81
N ASN A 644 -49.33 47.10 -13.00
CA ASN A 644 -50.41 47.88 -12.37
C ASN A 644 -51.12 47.02 -11.29
N PRO A 645 -51.26 47.47 -10.02
CA PRO A 645 -51.56 46.55 -8.92
C PRO A 645 -53.04 46.52 -8.51
N LYS A 646 -53.78 45.48 -8.92
CA LYS A 646 -55.02 45.04 -8.24
C LYS A 646 -55.21 43.52 -8.38
N GLN A 647 -54.98 42.75 -7.31
CA GLN A 647 -56.01 41.90 -6.68
C GLN A 647 -55.50 41.03 -5.49
N TYR A 648 -56.28 41.09 -4.41
CA TYR A 648 -56.49 40.11 -3.32
C TYR A 648 -55.45 39.85 -2.21
N ARG A 649 -55.96 39.18 -1.15
CA ARG A 649 -55.67 39.36 0.29
C ARG A 649 -55.68 38.00 1.05
N PRO A 650 -55.25 37.94 2.34
CA PRO A 650 -54.69 36.73 2.96
C PRO A 650 -55.60 36.01 3.99
N LEU A 651 -55.15 34.82 4.42
CA LEU A 651 -55.36 34.13 5.73
C LEU A 651 -54.13 33.19 5.91
N SER A 652 -53.29 33.15 6.96
CA SER A 652 -53.36 33.27 8.43
C SER A 652 -53.21 31.89 9.13
N TYR A 653 -52.12 31.65 9.85
CA TYR A 653 -52.07 31.19 11.26
C TYR A 653 -50.60 31.04 11.76
N PHE A 654 -50.36 31.39 13.04
CA PHE A 654 -49.10 31.20 13.83
C PHE A 654 -49.09 29.77 14.47
N ASP A 655 -48.09 29.22 15.20
CA ASP A 655 -47.10 29.80 16.14
C ASP A 655 -45.86 28.83 16.38
N PRO A 656 -45.01 28.86 17.45
CA PRO A 656 -43.57 29.11 17.25
C PRO A 656 -42.59 28.13 17.94
N ARG A 657 -41.27 28.36 17.76
CA ARG A 657 -40.25 28.35 18.85
C ARG A 657 -38.85 28.75 18.33
N ILE A 658 -38.39 29.94 18.71
CA ILE A 658 -36.98 30.39 18.60
C ILE A 658 -36.60 31.02 19.95
N ILE A 659 -35.43 30.66 20.49
CA ILE A 659 -34.74 31.35 21.59
C ILE A 659 -33.38 31.74 21.01
N SER A 660 -33.21 32.99 20.57
CA SER A 660 -32.75 34.14 21.35
C SER A 660 -31.29 34.04 21.81
N LEU A 661 -30.41 34.75 21.09
CA LEU A 661 -29.12 35.22 21.59
C LEU A 661 -28.93 36.67 21.12
N LYS A 662 -28.92 37.60 22.07
CA LYS A 662 -28.51 38.99 21.89
C LYS A 662 -27.63 39.42 23.08
N ASP A 663 -26.78 40.40 22.79
CA ASP A 663 -26.05 41.26 23.72
C ASP A 663 -24.98 40.64 24.64
N LYS A 664 -23.72 40.74 24.19
CA LYS A 664 -22.59 41.20 25.02
C LYS A 664 -21.38 41.58 24.16
N GLN A 665 -21.22 42.88 23.88
CA GLN A 665 -19.99 43.64 24.15
C GLN A 665 -20.13 45.11 23.71
N LYS A 666 -19.76 46.03 24.60
CA LYS A 666 -19.61 47.46 24.34
C LYS A 666 -18.48 47.98 25.24
N ASN A 667 -17.76 49.01 24.77
CA ASN A 667 -16.59 49.66 25.38
C ASN A 667 -15.27 48.84 25.21
N GLY A 668 -14.16 49.41 24.73
CA GLY A 668 -13.98 50.77 24.18
C GLY A 668 -12.51 51.04 23.75
N ASN A 669 -12.31 52.08 22.94
CA ASN A 669 -11.05 52.75 22.55
C ASN A 669 -9.86 51.90 22.06
N GLU A 670 -9.46 52.06 20.79
CA GLU A 670 -8.34 52.96 20.42
C GLU A 670 -8.26 53.16 18.89
N SER A 671 -7.41 54.09 18.44
CA SER A 671 -7.33 54.58 17.06
C SER A 671 -6.33 53.82 16.19
N GLU A 672 -6.73 53.41 14.99
CA GLU A 672 -5.77 53.22 13.88
C GLU A 672 -6.44 53.40 12.52
N SER A 673 -5.82 54.17 11.63
CA SER A 673 -6.19 54.21 10.21
C SER A 673 -5.54 53.03 9.49
N ARG A 674 -6.31 52.22 8.75
CA ARG A 674 -5.76 51.19 7.86
C ARG A 674 -6.34 51.28 6.46
N SER A 675 -5.43 51.16 5.50
CA SER A 675 -5.64 51.26 4.06
C SER A 675 -6.44 50.08 3.50
N ILE A 676 -7.17 50.35 2.42
CA ILE A 676 -7.77 49.30 1.58
C ILE A 676 -6.63 48.56 0.86
N PRO A 677 -6.50 47.22 0.97
CA PRO A 677 -5.42 46.49 0.33
C PRO A 677 -5.52 46.51 -1.21
N ALA A 678 -4.37 46.75 -1.87
CA ALA A 678 -4.26 46.85 -3.34
C ALA A 678 -4.74 45.61 -4.13
N LYS A 679 -4.94 44.45 -3.47
CA LYS A 679 -5.49 43.23 -4.09
C LYS A 679 -6.92 43.37 -4.64
N ILE A 680 -7.72 44.32 -4.14
CA ILE A 680 -9.10 44.52 -4.61
C ILE A 680 -9.16 45.26 -5.97
N VAL A 681 -8.20 46.14 -6.25
CA VAL A 681 -8.12 46.89 -7.52
C VAL A 681 -7.66 45.97 -8.68
N VAL A 682 -6.72 45.07 -8.41
CA VAL A 682 -6.22 44.10 -9.40
C VAL A 682 -7.33 43.18 -9.92
N LEU A 683 -8.26 42.75 -9.05
CA LEU A 683 -9.37 41.88 -9.44
C LEU A 683 -10.41 42.58 -10.33
N SER A 684 -10.70 43.87 -10.13
CA SER A 684 -11.67 44.59 -10.98
C SER A 684 -11.10 44.92 -12.37
N GLN A 685 -9.78 45.15 -12.47
CA GLN A 685 -9.09 45.32 -13.74
C GLN A 685 -9.01 44.01 -14.52
N ALA A 686 -8.67 42.89 -13.87
CA ALA A 686 -8.65 41.57 -14.51
C ALA A 686 -10.02 41.17 -15.09
N LEU A 687 -11.12 41.40 -14.35
CA LEU A 687 -12.48 41.15 -14.85
C LEU A 687 -12.86 42.05 -16.03
N SER A 688 -12.46 43.33 -16.02
CA SER A 688 -12.74 44.24 -17.17
C SER A 688 -11.99 43.81 -18.43
N SER A 689 -10.73 43.40 -18.31
CA SER A 689 -9.94 42.88 -19.44
C SER A 689 -10.53 41.57 -20.00
N ALA A 690 -10.96 40.65 -19.12
CA ALA A 690 -11.60 39.40 -19.54
C ALA A 690 -12.94 39.63 -20.28
N VAL A 691 -13.74 40.61 -19.84
CA VAL A 691 -15.00 40.99 -20.51
C VAL A 691 -14.76 41.63 -21.87
N ASN A 692 -13.71 42.45 -22.02
CA ASN A 692 -13.37 43.04 -23.30
C ASN A 692 -12.80 42.01 -24.29
N LEU A 693 -11.92 41.11 -23.83
CA LEU A 693 -11.43 39.97 -24.62
C LEU A 693 -12.61 39.11 -25.14
N TRP A 694 -13.62 38.85 -24.31
CA TRP A 694 -14.83 38.13 -24.73
C TRP A 694 -15.68 38.89 -25.75
N LYS A 695 -15.72 40.23 -25.70
CA LYS A 695 -16.40 41.03 -26.74
C LYS A 695 -15.67 40.98 -28.07
N ASP A 696 -14.34 41.06 -28.07
CA ASP A 696 -13.55 41.04 -29.31
C ASP A 696 -13.59 39.67 -29.97
N ILE A 697 -13.48 38.59 -29.18
CA ILE A 697 -13.72 37.22 -29.63
C ILE A 697 -15.14 37.11 -30.22
N ALA A 698 -16.18 37.52 -29.50
CA ALA A 698 -17.58 37.43 -29.97
C ALA A 698 -17.87 38.30 -31.22
N ASN A 699 -17.15 39.41 -31.41
CA ASN A 699 -17.24 40.22 -32.62
C ASN A 699 -16.51 39.57 -33.81
N SER A 700 -15.37 38.91 -33.60
CA SER A 700 -14.66 38.16 -34.66
C SER A 700 -15.52 37.03 -35.25
N PHE A 701 -16.37 36.40 -34.43
CA PHE A 701 -17.29 35.35 -34.87
C PHE A 701 -18.50 35.85 -35.69
N LYS A 702 -18.80 37.15 -35.69
CA LYS A 702 -20.00 37.72 -36.34
C LYS A 702 -19.82 38.11 -37.81
N THR A 703 -18.59 38.20 -38.32
CA THR A 703 -18.29 38.90 -39.60
C THR A 703 -17.80 38.01 -40.75
N SER A 704 -17.78 36.69 -40.61
CA SER A 704 -17.23 35.78 -41.64
C SER A 704 -18.18 34.65 -42.05
N LYS A 705 -18.56 34.61 -43.33
CA LYS A 705 -19.27 33.50 -44.00
C LYS A 705 -18.48 33.03 -45.25
N SER A 706 -17.46 32.19 -45.09
CA SER A 706 -17.02 31.20 -46.11
C SER A 706 -15.75 30.43 -45.69
N THR A 707 -15.78 29.10 -45.89
CA THR A 707 -14.68 28.12 -46.10
C THR A 707 -13.40 28.10 -45.19
N PRO A 708 -12.76 26.92 -45.03
CA PRO A 708 -11.71 26.73 -44.03
C PRO A 708 -10.35 27.28 -44.48
N ILE A 709 -10.08 28.55 -44.17
CA ILE A 709 -8.74 29.14 -44.24
C ILE A 709 -8.09 29.06 -42.86
N THR A 710 -6.80 28.70 -42.82
CA THR A 710 -5.95 28.62 -41.63
C THR A 710 -6.09 29.87 -40.75
N ARG A 711 -6.73 29.72 -39.58
CA ARG A 711 -6.97 30.83 -38.64
C ARG A 711 -5.76 31.06 -37.75
N ILE A 712 -4.95 32.05 -38.08
CA ILE A 712 -3.91 32.57 -37.20
C ILE A 712 -4.53 33.65 -36.31
N ILE A 713 -4.63 33.39 -35.01
CA ILE A 713 -4.93 34.42 -34.01
C ILE A 713 -3.60 35.01 -33.55
N ARG A 714 -3.42 36.32 -33.75
CA ARG A 714 -2.22 37.07 -33.34
C ARG A 714 -2.58 37.98 -32.17
N LEU A 715 -2.05 37.69 -30.98
CA LEU A 715 -2.28 38.48 -29.77
C LEU A 715 -1.14 39.48 -29.58
N SER A 716 -1.49 40.76 -29.38
CA SER A 716 -0.55 41.86 -29.16
C SER A 716 -0.35 42.14 -27.68
N SER A 717 0.90 42.41 -27.27
CA SER A 717 1.32 42.46 -25.86
C SER A 717 0.87 43.69 -25.05
N THR A 718 -0.07 44.50 -25.54
CA THR A 718 -0.54 45.72 -24.85
C THR A 718 -1.50 45.48 -23.67
N HIS A 719 -1.77 44.22 -23.30
CA HIS A 719 -2.82 43.84 -22.33
C HIS A 719 -2.38 42.88 -21.21
N PHE A 720 -1.08 42.54 -21.10
CA PHE A 720 -0.61 41.51 -20.17
C PHE A 720 0.66 41.93 -19.40
N ASP A 721 0.53 42.21 -18.10
CA ASP A 721 1.63 42.63 -17.23
C ASP A 721 2.37 41.48 -16.50
N GLN A 722 1.81 40.25 -16.44
CA GLN A 722 2.39 39.15 -15.66
C GLN A 722 2.27 37.76 -16.31
N ARG A 723 3.34 36.96 -16.18
CA ARG A 723 3.56 35.65 -16.82
C ARG A 723 2.52 34.58 -16.44
N SER A 724 2.03 34.60 -15.21
CA SER A 724 0.99 33.67 -14.71
C SER A 724 -0.37 33.89 -15.38
N THR A 725 -0.74 35.16 -15.61
CA THR A 725 -2.00 35.55 -16.25
C THR A 725 -2.07 35.07 -17.70
N VAL A 726 -0.93 35.09 -18.40
CA VAL A 726 -0.81 34.58 -19.78
C VAL A 726 -1.06 33.07 -19.82
N LEU A 727 -0.37 32.30 -18.96
CA LEU A 727 -0.51 30.83 -18.91
C LEU A 727 -1.94 30.40 -18.56
N GLN A 728 -2.57 31.00 -17.54
CA GLN A 728 -3.96 30.70 -17.19
C GLN A 728 -4.96 31.08 -18.29
N THR A 729 -4.70 32.15 -19.06
CA THR A 729 -5.57 32.55 -20.17
C THR A 729 -5.43 31.59 -21.36
N ILE A 730 -4.20 31.11 -21.64
CA ILE A 730 -3.94 30.07 -22.66
C ILE A 730 -4.67 28.78 -22.30
N ASP A 731 -4.58 28.34 -21.04
CA ASP A 731 -5.18 27.10 -20.56
C ASP A 731 -6.72 27.13 -20.65
N ILE A 732 -7.34 28.28 -20.32
CA ILE A 732 -8.79 28.50 -20.47
C ILE A 732 -9.22 28.59 -21.94
N ALA A 733 -8.37 29.13 -22.82
CA ALA A 733 -8.66 29.22 -24.26
C ALA A 733 -8.54 27.86 -24.96
N ALA A 734 -7.47 27.10 -24.66
CA ALA A 734 -7.23 25.77 -25.22
C ALA A 734 -8.36 24.78 -24.83
N ASN A 735 -8.73 24.73 -23.55
CA ASN A 735 -9.81 23.86 -23.04
C ASN A 735 -11.23 24.21 -23.54
N LYS A 736 -11.40 25.29 -24.33
CA LYS A 736 -12.71 25.69 -24.90
C LYS A 736 -12.75 25.81 -26.42
N ALA A 737 -11.65 25.58 -27.13
CA ALA A 737 -11.56 25.79 -28.58
C ALA A 737 -11.17 24.54 -29.39
N SER A 738 -11.31 23.35 -28.80
CA SER A 738 -10.84 22.05 -29.32
C SER A 738 -11.53 21.49 -30.57
N GLU A 739 -12.16 22.33 -31.40
CA GLU A 739 -12.78 21.90 -32.67
C GLU A 739 -12.46 22.80 -33.88
N PHE A 740 -11.83 23.98 -33.73
CA PHE A 740 -11.73 24.97 -34.84
C PHE A 740 -10.45 25.84 -34.92
N ILE A 741 -9.35 25.48 -34.25
CA ILE A 741 -8.09 26.25 -34.29
C ILE A 741 -6.88 25.31 -34.46
N ASN A 742 -6.10 25.52 -35.53
CA ASN A 742 -4.93 24.68 -35.84
C ASN A 742 -3.57 25.32 -35.47
N ALA A 743 -3.53 26.61 -35.14
CA ALA A 743 -2.32 27.31 -34.68
C ALA A 743 -2.66 28.60 -33.91
N ILE A 744 -1.83 28.94 -32.90
CA ILE A 744 -1.87 30.22 -32.17
C ILE A 744 -0.46 30.82 -32.22
N ILE A 745 -0.33 32.12 -32.54
CA ILE A 745 0.96 32.82 -32.56
C ILE A 745 0.91 33.98 -31.57
N ILE A 746 1.83 33.98 -30.61
CA ILE A 746 1.91 34.99 -29.54
C ILE A 746 3.18 35.83 -29.76
N ASP A 747 3.01 37.11 -30.09
CA ASP A 747 4.11 38.09 -30.14
C ASP A 747 4.28 38.69 -28.75
N TYR A 748 5.33 38.29 -28.02
CA TYR A 748 5.58 38.77 -26.66
C TYR A 748 6.89 39.56 -26.57
N ASN A 749 6.80 40.85 -26.25
CA ASN A 749 7.95 41.74 -26.15
C ASN A 749 8.31 41.94 -24.67
N LEU A 750 9.34 41.25 -24.18
CA LEU A 750 9.89 41.45 -22.83
C LEU A 750 11.10 42.40 -22.89
N PRO A 751 11.23 43.36 -21.96
CA PRO A 751 12.43 44.18 -21.83
C PRO A 751 13.56 43.39 -21.12
N LEU A 752 14.01 42.32 -21.77
CA LEU A 752 15.26 41.62 -21.47
C LEU A 752 16.16 41.72 -22.70
N LYS A 753 17.43 42.08 -22.50
CA LYS A 753 18.38 42.22 -23.61
C LYS A 753 18.53 40.88 -24.35
N GLY A 754 18.21 40.86 -25.64
CA GLY A 754 18.83 39.94 -26.60
C GLY A 754 18.32 38.49 -26.64
N SER A 755 17.02 38.21 -26.42
CA SER A 755 16.48 36.87 -26.68
C SER A 755 15.03 36.89 -27.14
N PHE A 756 14.74 36.22 -28.26
CA PHE A 756 13.40 35.93 -28.75
C PHE A 756 13.04 34.47 -28.42
N VAL A 757 11.80 34.19 -28.03
CA VAL A 757 11.28 32.83 -27.86
C VAL A 757 10.12 32.63 -28.81
N LEU A 758 10.28 31.73 -29.78
CA LEU A 758 9.22 31.33 -30.71
C LEU A 758 8.63 30.00 -30.23
N LEU A 759 7.38 29.99 -29.80
CA LEU A 759 6.64 28.78 -29.43
C LEU A 759 5.61 28.45 -30.51
N GLY A 760 5.91 27.43 -31.31
CA GLY A 760 4.97 26.83 -32.26
C GLY A 760 4.43 25.51 -31.74
N LEU A 761 3.12 25.35 -31.70
CA LEU A 761 2.45 24.08 -31.43
C LEU A 761 1.67 23.66 -32.68
N THR A 762 1.98 22.49 -33.22
CA THR A 762 1.28 21.89 -34.37
C THR A 762 0.49 20.67 -33.91
N TYR A 763 -0.81 20.65 -34.17
CA TYR A 763 -1.68 19.51 -33.87
C TYR A 763 -1.71 18.49 -35.02
N SER A 764 -1.66 17.21 -34.66
CA SER A 764 -1.97 16.05 -35.50
C SER A 764 -2.98 15.18 -34.75
N ASN A 765 -3.87 14.47 -35.47
CA ASN A 765 -5.10 13.90 -34.89
C ASN A 765 -4.94 12.55 -34.15
N ASP A 766 -3.73 11.99 -34.06
CA ASP A 766 -3.47 10.72 -33.38
C ASP A 766 -2.68 10.93 -32.08
N PHE A 767 -3.35 10.76 -30.93
CA PHE A 767 -2.78 11.05 -29.62
C PHE A 767 -2.24 9.78 -28.92
N SER A 768 -0.91 9.63 -28.88
CA SER A 768 -0.21 8.82 -27.86
C SER A 768 0.72 9.73 -27.05
N TRP A 769 0.99 9.36 -25.79
CA TRP A 769 1.82 10.18 -24.90
C TRP A 769 3.31 10.19 -25.26
N ASP A 770 3.74 9.33 -26.20
CA ASP A 770 5.14 9.15 -26.58
C ASP A 770 5.61 10.11 -27.69
N ASN A 771 4.71 10.90 -28.30
CA ASN A 771 4.99 11.77 -29.45
C ASN A 771 4.94 13.27 -29.12
N ILE A 772 5.75 13.72 -28.16
CA ILE A 772 6.08 15.16 -28.00
C ILE A 772 7.40 15.42 -28.74
N GLU A 773 7.34 16.05 -29.92
CA GLU A 773 8.53 16.58 -30.57
C GLU A 773 8.98 17.88 -29.89
N TYR A 774 10.23 17.90 -29.40
CA TYR A 774 10.82 19.05 -28.72
C TYR A 774 11.34 20.08 -29.73
N LEU A 775 10.92 21.34 -29.61
CA LEU A 775 11.43 22.46 -30.41
C LEU A 775 12.44 23.31 -29.64
N TYR A 776 13.59 23.56 -30.28
CA TYR A 776 14.75 24.26 -29.74
C TYR A 776 14.60 25.78 -29.76
N SER A 777 15.33 26.48 -28.87
CA SER A 777 15.62 27.91 -29.02
C SER A 777 17.13 28.13 -29.16
N SER A 778 17.56 28.84 -30.21
CA SER A 778 18.93 29.36 -30.31
C SER A 778 19.02 30.76 -29.69
N SER A 779 19.98 30.98 -28.79
CA SER A 779 20.46 32.33 -28.48
C SER A 779 21.48 32.77 -29.53
N MET A 780 21.71 34.08 -29.67
CA MET A 780 22.76 34.59 -30.57
C MET A 780 24.18 34.53 -29.97
N ASP A 781 24.31 34.10 -28.71
CA ASP A 781 25.58 34.08 -27.96
C ASP A 781 25.89 32.67 -27.40
N GLY A 782 26.31 31.77 -28.29
CA GLY A 782 27.37 30.78 -28.03
C GLY A 782 27.15 29.57 -27.11
N GLU A 783 26.25 29.60 -26.12
CA GLU A 783 26.11 28.50 -25.14
C GLU A 783 24.69 27.90 -25.06
N ILE A 784 24.62 26.56 -25.09
CA ILE A 784 23.39 25.78 -24.93
C ILE A 784 23.36 25.22 -23.51
N SER A 785 22.43 25.72 -22.69
CA SER A 785 22.17 25.20 -21.34
C SER A 785 20.91 24.33 -21.32
N PHE A 786 21.07 23.08 -20.88
CA PHE A 786 19.96 22.14 -20.72
C PHE A 786 19.29 22.34 -19.35
N THR A 787 17.96 22.30 -19.30
CA THR A 787 17.21 22.25 -18.03
C THR A 787 16.07 21.26 -18.19
N TYR A 788 16.22 20.09 -17.55
CA TYR A 788 15.15 19.12 -17.41
C TYR A 788 14.15 19.63 -16.36
N ILE A 789 12.87 19.57 -16.68
CA ILE A 789 11.77 19.70 -15.71
C ILE A 789 11.00 18.38 -15.81
N ILE A 790 10.92 17.67 -14.69
CA ILE A 790 10.19 16.41 -14.52
C ILE A 790 8.70 16.71 -14.31
#